data_AF-A0A1C5TA94-F1
#
_entry.id   AF-A0A1C5TA94-F1
#
_cell.length_a   1.000
_cell.length_b   1.000
_cell.length_c   1.000
_cell.angle_alpha   90.00
_cell.angle_beta   90.00
_cell.angle_gamma   90.00
#
_symmetry.space_group_name_H-M   'P 1'
#
loop_
_entity.id
_entity.type
_entity.pdbx_description
1 polymer ?
#
loop_
_entity_poly.entity_id
_entity_poly.type
_entity_poly.pdbx_seq_one_letter_code
_entity_poly.pdbx_strand_id
1 'polypeptide(L)'
;MEWKIYEEWLDITLYRQMTNLIYKLSSNEEKYKIYMQLKENDMFLEKPKVDMETAYGLHYPGEVLERIGEHLTWTKRTYRALGLALARMLPLQETCMFNGTQKNLFWKKMKQILGEKDLFLISINYICEEKEMNRWKQAMYAYPFERAEEMLFAMSFLPDDETLWEGIKQKLADSFSKNRKISVFTEWNLFVWMVGKVMTKLKGYRKKDLDILKLLVKLTGTNAKNADAVLEKRMRMFGYSDKETAFLNFILMYFVERPDRISLSGLTAEKIGLNVLEAFLPGKETYPEEAYVLCSRILRTYGKLSVRIDGKERLEKCMNETFRVENVKTFLTLFPFRSNEPEEWHYIDLTEEKWDPLVKELSSEEFEACVTDTLKGKTYSTKSLLKYLERYENLTGSRYQDVFWKKSEPELYAVFNRLILHGILDGKKYLEEFVKDYKNEEPDLEKKWEFMAGYLKSEIKGLCNEHSYPMLKFLINEIGMDGCEFLSPWRILKETFSLGYYAIQHRECEFFSPVLGKKEHRELFSMVEKKFFYEYPDIYPEYLTALLLKESTALWLEQSEAYELSKLLLPFISDSYRRETLYQKYMTEEDRKRYQERKEWLKEQKKRIDHWKTEKNIKQQFNQILRENRKTDKEIQSIYEFYKNGRYSYGHKKLYCKIVSSYLKDNFAGTAKKLMAKKEALYLLKLAQNMYQDECMGLPEITELIERAEVA
;
A
#
# COMPACT_ATOMS: atom_id res chain seq x y z
N MET A 1 21.96 25.03 -13.76
CA MET A 1 23.02 24.09 -14.22
C MET A 1 24.36 24.52 -13.66
N GLU A 2 25.16 23.58 -13.15
CA GLU A 2 26.53 23.84 -12.67
C GLU A 2 27.54 23.55 -13.79
N TRP A 3 28.53 24.43 -13.95
CA TRP A 3 29.49 24.40 -15.07
C TRP A 3 30.91 24.17 -14.54
N LYS A 4 31.12 23.02 -13.89
CA LYS A 4 32.34 22.68 -13.15
C LYS A 4 33.60 22.84 -14.02
N ILE A 5 33.56 22.41 -15.28
CA ILE A 5 34.68 22.58 -16.23
C ILE A 5 35.13 24.03 -16.46
N TYR A 6 34.29 25.02 -16.17
CA TYR A 6 34.61 26.46 -16.33
C TYR A 6 34.98 27.18 -15.02
N GLU A 7 34.89 26.53 -13.86
CA GLU A 7 35.15 27.16 -12.54
C GLU A 7 36.60 27.66 -12.42
N GLU A 8 37.54 27.02 -13.13
CA GLU A 8 38.93 27.46 -13.18
C GLU A 8 39.14 28.72 -14.03
N TRP A 9 38.18 29.09 -14.87
CA TRP A 9 38.31 30.19 -15.83
C TRP A 9 37.50 31.41 -15.46
N LEU A 10 36.32 31.19 -14.87
CA LEU A 10 35.29 32.18 -14.66
C LEU A 10 34.67 31.96 -13.28
N ASP A 11 34.53 33.04 -12.50
CA ASP A 11 33.65 33.02 -11.33
C ASP A 11 32.18 33.10 -11.80
N ILE A 12 31.58 31.93 -12.03
CA ILE A 12 30.20 31.81 -12.55
C ILE A 12 29.19 32.39 -11.56
N THR A 13 29.43 32.26 -10.25
CA THR A 13 28.55 32.81 -9.22
C THR A 13 28.53 34.32 -9.30
N LEU A 14 29.71 34.95 -9.34
CA LEU A 14 29.83 36.41 -9.47
C LEU A 14 29.25 36.91 -10.80
N TYR A 15 29.48 36.18 -11.90
CA TYR A 15 28.85 36.47 -13.21
C TYR A 15 27.32 36.50 -13.11
N ARG A 16 26.70 35.46 -12.50
CA ARG A 16 25.24 35.38 -12.33
C ARG A 16 24.70 36.46 -11.39
N GLN A 17 25.44 36.81 -10.34
CA GLN A 17 25.07 37.89 -9.42
C GLN A 17 25.07 39.24 -10.15
N MET A 18 26.11 39.54 -10.92
CA MET A 18 26.25 40.80 -11.65
C MET A 18 25.18 40.92 -12.75
N THR A 19 24.96 39.86 -13.53
CA THR A 19 23.90 39.87 -14.56
C THR A 19 22.51 40.01 -13.94
N ASN A 20 22.23 39.36 -12.81
CA ASN A 20 20.96 39.51 -12.11
C ASN A 20 20.74 40.93 -11.57
N LEU A 21 21.79 41.56 -11.03
CA LEU A 21 21.73 42.94 -10.55
C LEU A 21 21.39 43.92 -11.68
N ILE A 22 22.08 43.80 -12.83
CA ILE A 22 21.79 44.62 -14.02
C ILE A 22 20.34 44.41 -14.49
N TYR A 23 19.89 43.15 -14.57
CA TYR A 23 18.53 42.83 -14.99
C TYR A 23 17.47 43.43 -14.05
N LYS A 24 17.66 43.33 -12.73
CA LYS A 24 16.73 43.88 -11.73
C LYS A 24 16.59 45.39 -11.88
N LEU A 25 17.72 46.09 -11.99
CA LEU A 25 17.77 47.55 -12.00
C LEU A 25 17.39 48.18 -13.34
N SER A 26 17.45 47.46 -14.45
CA SER A 26 17.06 48.02 -15.75
C SER A 26 15.58 48.43 -15.75
N SER A 27 15.32 49.65 -16.19
CA SER A 27 13.99 50.19 -16.49
C SER A 27 13.48 49.86 -17.89
N ASN A 28 14.25 49.13 -18.71
CA ASN A 28 13.84 48.73 -20.05
C ASN A 28 12.57 47.86 -20.00
N GLU A 29 11.49 48.31 -20.63
CA GLU A 29 10.20 47.61 -20.65
C GLU A 29 10.28 46.23 -21.34
N GLU A 30 11.19 46.05 -22.31
CA GLU A 30 11.44 44.78 -22.99
C GLU A 30 12.47 43.88 -22.27
N LYS A 31 12.92 44.23 -21.05
CA LYS A 31 14.03 43.53 -20.39
C LYS A 31 13.85 42.02 -20.28
N TYR A 32 12.62 41.55 -20.05
CA TYR A 32 12.32 40.12 -19.98
C TYR A 32 12.58 39.42 -21.33
N LYS A 33 12.08 39.99 -22.42
CA LYS A 33 12.26 39.45 -23.78
C LYS A 33 13.73 39.43 -24.17
N ILE A 34 14.47 40.52 -23.92
CA ILE A 34 15.91 40.61 -24.15
C ILE A 34 16.65 39.55 -23.32
N TYR A 35 16.32 39.41 -22.05
CA TYR A 35 16.94 38.41 -21.17
C TYR A 35 16.74 36.98 -21.69
N MET A 36 15.53 36.66 -22.16
CA MET A 36 15.23 35.34 -22.74
C MET A 36 16.02 35.08 -24.03
N GLN A 37 16.15 36.07 -24.91
CA GLN A 37 16.98 35.97 -26.11
C GLN A 37 18.47 35.76 -25.78
N LEU A 38 19.00 36.49 -24.79
CA LEU A 38 20.38 36.30 -24.33
C LEU A 38 20.60 34.88 -23.79
N LYS A 39 19.63 34.37 -23.03
CA LYS A 39 19.68 33.03 -22.42
C LYS A 39 19.78 31.90 -23.43
N GLU A 40 19.31 32.08 -24.66
CA GLU A 40 19.43 31.06 -25.72
C GLU A 40 20.89 30.71 -26.02
N ASN A 41 21.79 31.71 -26.00
CA ASN A 41 23.18 31.55 -26.41
C ASN A 41 24.17 31.70 -25.26
N ASP A 42 23.78 32.31 -24.15
CA ASP A 42 24.61 32.39 -22.96
C ASP A 42 24.49 31.13 -22.10
N MET A 43 25.57 30.34 -22.09
CA MET A 43 25.63 29.10 -21.33
C MET A 43 25.58 29.32 -19.81
N PHE A 44 26.05 30.46 -19.30
CA PHE A 44 26.19 30.71 -17.86
C PHE A 44 24.98 31.46 -17.28
N LEU A 45 24.16 32.10 -18.12
CA LEU A 45 23.06 32.95 -17.68
C LEU A 45 21.96 32.16 -16.97
N GLU A 46 21.85 32.38 -15.67
CA GLU A 46 20.84 31.77 -14.79
C GLU A 46 20.65 32.68 -13.57
N LYS A 47 19.52 32.53 -12.87
CA LYS A 47 19.31 33.22 -11.59
C LYS A 47 20.35 32.73 -10.57
N PRO A 48 21.06 33.62 -9.85
CA PRO A 48 22.02 33.21 -8.83
C PRO A 48 21.31 32.57 -7.63
N LYS A 49 22.02 31.70 -6.89
CA LYS A 49 21.53 31.10 -5.64
C LYS A 49 21.32 32.17 -4.55
N VAL A 50 22.26 33.13 -4.47
CA VAL A 50 22.22 34.30 -3.57
C VAL A 50 22.52 35.53 -4.42
N ASP A 51 21.72 36.59 -4.31
CA ASP A 51 21.93 37.81 -5.08
C ASP A 51 23.11 38.67 -4.57
N MET A 52 23.50 39.68 -5.35
CA MET A 52 24.68 40.51 -5.07
C MET A 52 24.50 41.30 -3.77
N GLU A 53 23.29 41.80 -3.58
CA GLU A 53 22.88 42.61 -2.44
C GLU A 53 22.98 41.81 -1.14
N THR A 54 22.48 40.57 -1.12
CA THR A 54 22.53 39.71 0.07
C THR A 54 23.95 39.19 0.33
N ALA A 55 24.69 38.84 -0.73
CA ALA A 55 26.01 38.24 -0.58
C ALA A 55 27.08 39.23 -0.11
N TYR A 56 27.03 40.48 -0.60
CA TYR A 56 28.10 41.45 -0.39
C TYR A 56 27.61 42.85 0.05
N GLY A 57 26.31 43.11 0.11
CA GLY A 57 25.79 44.44 0.46
C GLY A 57 26.02 45.49 -0.63
N LEU A 58 26.16 45.08 -1.90
CA LEU A 58 26.43 45.96 -3.04
C LEU A 58 25.16 46.10 -3.89
N HIS A 59 24.73 47.33 -4.16
CA HIS A 59 23.37 47.63 -4.62
C HIS A 59 23.25 48.06 -6.08
N TYR A 60 24.35 48.40 -6.75
CA TYR A 60 24.32 48.71 -8.18
C TYR A 60 25.63 48.32 -8.91
N PRO A 61 25.61 48.09 -10.23
CA PRO A 61 26.75 47.59 -11.00
C PRO A 61 28.05 48.39 -10.79
N GLY A 62 27.97 49.72 -10.82
CA GLY A 62 29.12 50.59 -10.59
C GLY A 62 29.78 50.40 -9.22
N GLU A 63 28.97 50.21 -8.17
CA GLU A 63 29.46 49.93 -6.81
C GLU A 63 30.23 48.60 -6.77
N VAL A 64 29.71 47.58 -7.45
CA VAL A 64 30.38 46.28 -7.56
C VAL A 64 31.77 46.45 -8.17
N LEU A 65 31.91 47.25 -9.23
CA LEU A 65 33.21 47.45 -9.88
C LEU A 65 34.26 48.14 -8.99
N GLU A 66 33.84 48.95 -8.02
CA GLU A 66 34.75 49.63 -7.08
C GLU A 66 35.03 48.80 -5.83
N ARG A 67 33.98 48.22 -5.24
CA ARG A 67 34.00 47.73 -3.86
C ARG A 67 34.01 46.21 -3.74
N ILE A 68 33.82 45.45 -4.83
CA ILE A 68 33.91 43.98 -4.74
C ILE A 68 35.27 43.50 -4.25
N GLY A 69 36.33 44.30 -4.45
CA GLY A 69 37.67 44.05 -3.91
C GLY A 69 37.75 44.05 -2.38
N GLU A 70 36.76 44.63 -1.69
CA GLU A 70 36.62 44.57 -0.22
C GLU A 70 36.20 43.17 0.24
N HIS A 71 35.58 42.38 -0.63
CA HIS A 71 35.01 41.07 -0.31
C HIS A 71 35.70 39.90 -1.03
N LEU A 72 36.20 40.12 -2.24
CA LEU A 72 36.82 39.09 -3.09
C LEU A 72 38.20 39.55 -3.58
N THR A 73 39.10 38.58 -3.76
CA THR A 73 40.38 38.85 -4.41
C THR A 73 40.20 39.09 -5.91
N TRP A 74 40.80 40.16 -6.42
CA TRP A 74 40.88 40.42 -7.86
C TRP A 74 41.79 39.40 -8.55
N THR A 75 41.18 38.51 -9.33
CA THR A 75 41.89 37.53 -10.17
C THR A 75 41.45 37.67 -11.62
N LYS A 76 42.12 36.98 -12.55
CA LYS A 76 41.63 36.85 -13.94
C LYS A 76 40.20 36.33 -13.98
N ARG A 77 39.81 35.41 -13.09
CA ARG A 77 38.46 34.83 -13.02
C ARG A 77 37.42 35.89 -12.65
N THR A 78 37.72 36.73 -11.66
CA THR A 78 36.88 37.84 -11.21
C THR A 78 36.68 38.88 -12.31
N TYR A 79 37.77 39.27 -12.97
CA TYR A 79 37.74 40.20 -14.10
C TYR A 79 36.93 39.66 -15.29
N ARG A 80 37.13 38.39 -15.65
CA ARG A 80 36.34 37.71 -16.69
C ARG A 80 34.86 37.67 -16.31
N ALA A 81 34.52 37.38 -15.06
CA ALA A 81 33.13 37.29 -14.60
C ALA A 81 32.39 38.62 -14.74
N LEU A 82 32.95 39.69 -14.18
CA LEU A 82 32.33 41.01 -14.24
C LEU A 82 32.35 41.59 -15.66
N GLY A 83 33.45 41.42 -16.39
CA GLY A 83 33.56 41.87 -17.78
C GLY A 83 32.58 41.15 -18.71
N LEU A 84 32.45 39.83 -18.57
CA LEU A 84 31.49 39.04 -19.34
C LEU A 84 30.06 39.43 -19.00
N ALA A 85 29.73 39.63 -17.73
CA ALA A 85 28.41 40.06 -17.30
C ALA A 85 28.04 41.43 -17.89
N LEU A 86 28.98 42.38 -17.86
CA LEU A 86 28.81 43.69 -18.47
C LEU A 86 28.69 43.62 -20.00
N ALA A 87 29.41 42.72 -20.67
CA ALA A 87 29.29 42.57 -22.12
C ALA A 87 27.94 41.97 -22.50
N ARG A 88 27.55 40.86 -21.87
CA ARG A 88 26.31 40.13 -22.17
C ARG A 88 25.06 40.94 -21.88
N MET A 89 25.08 41.71 -20.80
CA MET A 89 23.95 42.53 -20.38
C MET A 89 24.01 43.96 -20.93
N LEU A 90 24.84 44.24 -21.95
CA LEU A 90 24.98 45.57 -22.54
C LEU A 90 23.63 46.20 -22.96
N PRO A 91 22.67 45.46 -23.58
CA PRO A 91 21.37 46.02 -23.97
C PRO A 91 20.47 46.45 -22.81
N LEU A 92 20.78 46.04 -21.57
CA LEU A 92 20.00 46.32 -20.37
C LEU A 92 20.70 47.30 -19.42
N GLN A 93 21.85 47.84 -19.83
CA GLN A 93 22.58 48.80 -19.01
C GLN A 93 22.12 50.23 -19.26
N GLU A 94 21.94 50.97 -18.17
CA GLU A 94 21.61 52.38 -18.17
C GLU A 94 22.75 53.20 -17.55
N THR A 95 22.83 54.48 -17.90
CA THR A 95 23.89 55.37 -17.41
C THR A 95 23.81 55.55 -15.89
N CYS A 96 22.62 55.54 -15.29
CA CYS A 96 22.41 55.64 -13.84
C CYS A 96 23.01 54.45 -13.04
N MET A 97 23.34 53.35 -13.70
CA MET A 97 23.97 52.18 -13.07
C MET A 97 25.47 52.36 -12.81
N PHE A 98 26.07 53.46 -13.30
CA PHE A 98 27.50 53.73 -13.19
C PHE A 98 27.76 55.20 -12.89
N ASN A 99 28.56 55.48 -11.87
CA ASN A 99 28.96 56.82 -11.48
C ASN A 99 30.36 57.17 -12.02
N GLY A 100 30.48 58.35 -12.63
CA GLY A 100 31.76 58.92 -13.05
C GLY A 100 32.57 57.98 -13.96
N THR A 101 33.77 57.60 -13.51
CA THR A 101 34.74 56.84 -14.31
C THR A 101 34.79 55.34 -13.98
N GLN A 102 33.91 54.84 -13.10
CA GLN A 102 33.85 53.45 -12.62
C GLN A 102 34.02 52.41 -13.73
N LYS A 103 33.12 52.44 -14.71
CA LYS A 103 33.09 51.48 -15.82
C LYS A 103 34.34 51.58 -16.71
N ASN A 104 34.81 52.80 -16.99
CA ASN A 104 36.00 53.03 -17.83
C ASN A 104 37.29 52.55 -17.14
N LEU A 105 37.43 52.81 -15.83
CA LEU A 105 38.56 52.33 -15.04
C LEU A 105 38.58 50.80 -14.96
N PHE A 106 37.42 50.17 -14.79
CA PHE A 106 37.29 48.72 -14.82
C PHE A 106 37.76 48.14 -16.16
N TRP A 107 37.24 48.63 -17.29
CA TRP A 107 37.63 48.13 -18.63
C TRP A 107 39.13 48.28 -18.89
N LYS A 108 39.74 49.40 -18.48
CA LYS A 108 41.18 49.64 -18.62
C LYS A 108 42.00 48.61 -17.81
N LYS A 109 41.64 48.38 -16.54
CA LYS A 109 42.32 47.38 -15.69
C LYS A 109 42.11 45.97 -16.22
N MET A 110 40.90 45.61 -16.63
CA MET A 110 40.59 44.29 -17.18
C MET A 110 41.43 43.97 -18.42
N LYS A 111 41.51 44.90 -19.38
CA LYS A 111 42.35 44.77 -20.58
C LYS A 111 43.83 44.55 -20.23
N GLN A 112 44.34 45.31 -19.26
CA GLN A 112 45.72 45.18 -18.79
C GLN A 112 46.00 43.80 -18.16
N ILE A 113 45.05 43.24 -17.41
CA ILE A 113 45.25 41.98 -16.66
C ILE A 113 45.04 40.74 -17.51
N LEU A 114 44.06 40.73 -18.42
CA LEU A 114 43.75 39.55 -19.24
C LEU A 114 44.75 39.36 -20.37
N GLY A 115 45.15 40.44 -21.04
CA GLY A 115 46.01 40.44 -22.22
C GLY A 115 45.25 40.12 -23.52
N GLU A 116 45.74 40.62 -24.66
CA GLU A 116 45.00 40.62 -25.94
C GLU A 116 44.68 39.22 -26.51
N LYS A 117 45.38 38.18 -26.08
CA LYS A 117 45.16 36.79 -26.51
C LYS A 117 44.17 36.03 -25.62
N ASP A 118 43.64 36.65 -24.57
CA ASP A 118 42.67 36.01 -23.68
C ASP A 118 41.33 35.82 -24.38
N LEU A 119 40.81 34.59 -24.41
CA LEU A 119 39.57 34.27 -25.11
C LEU A 119 38.37 35.07 -24.59
N PHE A 120 38.28 35.31 -23.28
CA PHE A 120 37.19 36.12 -22.73
C PHE A 120 37.32 37.57 -23.15
N LEU A 121 38.54 38.11 -23.18
CA LEU A 121 38.75 39.48 -23.63
C LEU A 121 38.36 39.65 -25.10
N ILE A 122 38.77 38.71 -25.96
CA ILE A 122 38.40 38.69 -27.39
C ILE A 122 36.87 38.67 -27.52
N SER A 123 36.18 37.76 -26.82
CA SER A 123 34.72 37.64 -26.90
C SER A 123 33.98 38.83 -26.31
N ILE A 124 34.47 39.42 -25.22
CA ILE A 124 33.91 40.63 -24.61
C ILE A 124 34.02 41.82 -25.58
N ASN A 125 35.20 42.04 -26.16
CA ASN A 125 35.39 43.17 -27.09
C ASN A 125 34.62 42.97 -28.40
N TYR A 126 34.39 41.73 -28.86
CA TYR A 126 33.49 41.46 -29.98
C TYR A 126 32.09 42.05 -29.77
N ILE A 127 31.56 42.02 -28.54
CA ILE A 127 30.29 42.65 -28.20
C ILE A 127 30.44 44.17 -27.97
N CYS A 128 31.46 44.59 -27.23
CA CYS A 128 31.54 45.95 -26.72
C CYS A 128 32.16 46.97 -27.71
N GLU A 129 32.97 46.55 -28.67
CA GLU A 129 33.70 47.43 -29.59
C GLU A 129 33.17 47.34 -31.02
N GLU A 130 31.97 47.89 -31.25
CA GLU A 130 31.25 47.81 -32.54
C GLU A 130 32.11 48.23 -33.76
N LYS A 131 32.95 49.27 -33.61
CA LYS A 131 33.85 49.75 -34.67
C LYS A 131 34.97 48.77 -35.03
N GLU A 132 35.39 47.94 -34.08
CA GLU A 132 36.47 46.95 -34.24
C GLU A 132 35.92 45.51 -34.25
N MET A 133 34.60 45.34 -34.36
CA MET A 133 33.93 44.03 -34.27
C MET A 133 34.55 42.99 -35.23
N ASN A 134 34.84 43.39 -36.47
CA ASN A 134 35.46 42.52 -37.46
C ASN A 134 36.87 42.06 -37.05
N ARG A 135 37.67 42.94 -36.43
CA ARG A 135 39.00 42.60 -35.93
C ARG A 135 38.90 41.54 -34.83
N TRP A 136 37.99 41.73 -33.87
CA TRP A 136 37.79 40.76 -32.77
C TRP A 136 37.19 39.44 -33.27
N LYS A 137 36.33 39.49 -34.28
CA LYS A 137 35.83 38.28 -34.96
C LYS A 137 36.96 37.49 -35.62
N GLN A 138 37.85 38.16 -36.34
CA GLN A 138 39.04 37.52 -36.94
C GLN A 138 40.00 36.98 -35.87
N ALA A 139 40.18 37.69 -34.76
CA ALA A 139 40.98 37.20 -33.63
C ALA A 139 40.39 35.92 -33.02
N MET A 140 39.05 35.80 -32.97
CA MET A 140 38.37 34.58 -32.52
C MET A 140 38.57 33.41 -33.50
N TYR A 141 38.53 33.66 -34.82
CA TYR A 141 38.84 32.63 -35.82
C TYR A 141 40.28 32.14 -35.76
N ALA A 142 41.22 33.05 -35.48
CA ALA A 142 42.65 32.74 -35.34
C ALA A 142 43.02 32.15 -33.97
N TYR A 143 42.07 32.04 -33.03
CA TYR A 143 42.36 31.52 -31.69
C TYR A 143 42.77 30.04 -31.77
N PRO A 144 43.87 29.64 -31.09
CA PRO A 144 44.37 28.28 -31.14
C PRO A 144 43.54 27.35 -30.24
N PHE A 145 42.30 27.02 -30.66
CA PHE A 145 41.42 26.14 -29.90
C PHE A 145 42.05 24.75 -29.72
N GLU A 146 42.14 24.32 -28.46
CA GLU A 146 42.64 23.00 -28.05
C GLU A 146 41.58 22.19 -27.30
N ARG A 147 40.70 22.85 -26.54
CA ARG A 147 39.75 22.17 -25.65
C ARG A 147 38.29 22.45 -26.02
N ALA A 148 37.41 21.50 -25.74
CA ALA A 148 36.00 21.60 -26.13
C ALA A 148 35.33 22.81 -25.47
N GLU A 149 35.66 23.09 -24.21
CA GLU A 149 35.11 24.21 -23.47
C GLU A 149 35.50 25.58 -24.08
N GLU A 150 36.63 25.69 -24.78
CA GLU A 150 37.05 26.90 -25.50
C GLU A 150 36.18 27.10 -26.75
N MET A 151 36.02 26.03 -27.52
CA MET A 151 35.24 26.00 -28.75
C MET A 151 33.76 26.31 -28.47
N LEU A 152 33.18 25.67 -27.45
CA LEU A 152 31.79 25.89 -27.05
C LEU A 152 31.58 27.29 -26.48
N PHE A 153 32.55 27.83 -25.72
CA PHE A 153 32.49 29.22 -25.29
C PHE A 153 32.51 30.19 -26.47
N ALA A 154 33.35 29.98 -27.50
CA ALA A 154 33.32 30.80 -28.71
C ALA A 154 31.99 30.69 -29.47
N MET A 155 31.43 29.48 -29.59
CA MET A 155 30.11 29.26 -30.18
C MET A 155 28.99 29.98 -29.41
N SER A 156 29.17 30.27 -28.11
CA SER A 156 28.19 31.04 -27.33
C SER A 156 28.08 32.51 -27.77
N PHE A 157 29.08 33.03 -28.48
CA PHE A 157 29.11 34.39 -29.05
C PHE A 157 28.80 34.40 -30.55
N LEU A 158 29.17 33.33 -31.24
CA LEU A 158 29.00 33.16 -32.68
C LEU A 158 28.23 31.85 -32.99
N PRO A 159 26.95 31.71 -32.55
CA PRO A 159 26.23 30.44 -32.61
C PRO A 159 25.96 29.95 -34.03
N ASP A 160 25.70 30.88 -34.96
CA ASP A 160 25.35 30.56 -36.34
C ASP A 160 26.48 30.82 -37.35
N ASP A 161 27.69 31.15 -36.88
CA ASP A 161 28.79 31.52 -37.76
C ASP A 161 29.44 30.31 -38.45
N GLU A 162 29.28 30.23 -39.77
CA GLU A 162 29.81 29.11 -40.57
C GLU A 162 31.34 29.07 -40.60
N THR A 163 32.01 30.22 -40.61
CA THR A 163 33.48 30.28 -40.63
C THR A 163 34.06 29.71 -39.34
N LEU A 164 33.52 30.09 -38.18
CA LEU A 164 33.91 29.50 -36.91
C LEU A 164 33.64 28.00 -36.90
N TRP A 165 32.42 27.59 -37.27
CA TRP A 165 32.01 26.18 -37.29
C TRP A 165 32.94 25.31 -38.14
N GLU A 166 33.22 25.72 -39.39
CA GLU A 166 34.12 24.99 -40.28
C GLU A 166 35.54 24.90 -39.71
N GLY A 167 36.01 25.93 -38.99
CA GLY A 167 37.32 25.94 -38.33
C GLY A 167 37.43 25.03 -37.11
N ILE A 168 36.34 24.76 -36.38
CA ILE A 168 36.38 24.03 -35.10
C ILE A 168 35.72 22.65 -35.12
N LYS A 169 34.79 22.36 -36.05
CA LYS A 169 33.91 21.17 -36.00
C LYS A 169 34.64 19.84 -35.82
N GLN A 170 35.79 19.66 -36.46
CA GLN A 170 36.55 18.43 -36.34
C GLN A 170 37.19 18.30 -34.96
N LYS A 171 37.87 19.34 -34.48
CA LYS A 171 38.46 19.37 -33.14
C LYS A 171 37.41 19.21 -32.05
N LEU A 172 36.22 19.79 -32.27
CA LEU A 172 35.08 19.62 -31.37
C LEU A 172 34.63 18.16 -31.33
N ALA A 173 34.43 17.51 -32.49
CA ALA A 173 34.08 16.10 -32.55
C ALA A 173 35.14 15.21 -31.88
N ASP A 174 36.43 15.48 -32.13
CA ASP A 174 37.54 14.75 -31.54
C ASP A 174 37.56 14.87 -30.00
N SER A 175 37.20 16.05 -29.47
CA SER A 175 37.14 16.31 -28.02
C SER A 175 36.07 15.48 -27.29
N PHE A 176 35.07 14.97 -28.00
CA PHE A 176 34.04 14.07 -27.48
C PHE A 176 34.25 12.61 -27.93
N SER A 177 35.38 12.28 -28.54
CA SER A 177 35.69 10.92 -29.03
C SER A 177 36.39 10.06 -27.95
N LYS A 178 37.05 8.97 -28.37
CA LYS A 178 37.65 7.95 -27.47
C LYS A 178 38.58 8.51 -26.39
N ASN A 179 39.29 9.58 -26.69
CA ASN A 179 40.30 10.17 -25.81
C ASN A 179 39.77 11.40 -25.06
N ARG A 180 38.44 11.53 -24.91
CA ARG A 180 37.86 12.68 -24.22
C ARG A 180 38.36 12.75 -22.78
N LYS A 181 38.60 13.98 -22.32
CA LYS A 181 38.91 14.28 -20.90
C LYS A 181 37.67 14.71 -20.11
N ILE A 182 36.54 14.85 -20.80
CA ILE A 182 35.28 15.35 -20.25
C ILE A 182 34.51 14.18 -19.63
N SER A 183 34.23 14.25 -18.34
CA SER A 183 33.39 13.26 -17.65
C SER A 183 31.93 13.38 -18.11
N VAL A 184 31.31 12.25 -18.46
CA VAL A 184 29.88 12.22 -18.82
C VAL A 184 29.01 12.53 -17.61
N PHE A 185 29.39 12.05 -16.43
CA PHE A 185 28.56 12.17 -15.23
C PHE A 185 28.61 13.56 -14.61
N THR A 186 29.78 14.21 -14.58
CA THR A 186 29.93 15.53 -13.94
C THR A 186 29.69 16.68 -14.91
N GLU A 187 30.04 16.52 -16.19
CA GLU A 187 29.95 17.59 -17.20
C GLU A 187 28.79 17.39 -18.19
N TRP A 188 27.74 16.67 -17.81
CA TRP A 188 26.59 16.39 -18.68
C TRP A 188 25.91 17.64 -19.25
N ASN A 189 25.96 18.76 -18.53
CA ASN A 189 25.46 20.07 -19.01
C ASN A 189 26.17 20.52 -20.29
N LEU A 190 27.48 20.23 -20.43
CA LEU A 190 28.26 20.54 -21.62
C LEU A 190 27.76 19.74 -22.83
N PHE A 191 27.40 18.47 -22.62
CA PHE A 191 26.82 17.63 -23.66
C PHE A 191 25.46 18.15 -24.12
N VAL A 192 24.57 18.51 -23.18
CA VAL A 192 23.25 19.06 -23.48
C VAL A 192 23.38 20.33 -24.33
N TRP A 193 24.22 21.28 -23.89
CA TRP A 193 24.40 22.55 -24.59
C TRP A 193 25.04 22.35 -25.97
N MET A 194 26.11 21.54 -26.04
CA MET A 194 26.77 21.21 -27.31
C MET A 194 25.79 20.60 -28.30
N VAL A 195 25.02 19.58 -27.89
CA VAL A 195 24.04 18.91 -28.76
C VAL A 195 22.96 19.87 -29.23
N GLY A 196 22.47 20.75 -28.34
CA GLY A 196 21.50 21.79 -28.70
C GLY A 196 22.00 22.75 -29.78
N LYS A 197 23.31 23.06 -29.80
CA LYS A 197 23.91 23.95 -30.81
C LYS A 197 24.27 23.27 -32.12
N VAL A 198 24.78 22.05 -32.09
CA VAL A 198 25.25 21.37 -33.32
C VAL A 198 24.15 20.65 -34.08
N MET A 199 22.98 20.39 -33.47
CA MET A 199 21.90 19.62 -34.09
C MET A 199 21.46 20.18 -35.45
N THR A 200 21.29 21.50 -35.56
CA THR A 200 20.90 22.16 -36.81
C THR A 200 22.03 22.13 -37.83
N LYS A 201 23.28 22.35 -37.40
CA LYS A 201 24.49 22.32 -38.24
C LYS A 201 24.77 20.93 -38.84
N LEU A 202 24.36 19.86 -38.17
CA LEU A 202 24.55 18.48 -38.65
C LEU A 202 23.46 18.01 -39.62
N LYS A 203 22.38 18.77 -39.82
CA LYS A 203 21.28 18.39 -40.71
C LYS A 203 21.78 18.29 -42.16
N GLY A 204 21.64 17.10 -42.76
CA GLY A 204 22.09 16.86 -44.13
C GLY A 204 23.61 16.62 -44.28
N TYR A 205 24.38 16.68 -43.20
CA TYR A 205 25.82 16.44 -43.25
C TYR A 205 26.14 14.94 -43.39
N ARG A 206 26.76 14.54 -44.52
CA ARG A 206 26.92 13.11 -44.90
C ARG A 206 28.28 12.49 -44.56
N LYS A 207 29.33 13.29 -44.35
CA LYS A 207 30.68 12.77 -44.05
C LYS A 207 30.74 12.11 -42.65
N LYS A 208 31.62 11.11 -42.48
CA LYS A 208 31.74 10.31 -41.23
C LYS A 208 32.63 10.93 -40.17
N ASP A 209 33.34 11.99 -40.50
CA ASP A 209 34.28 12.74 -39.67
C ASP A 209 33.64 13.35 -38.40
N LEU A 210 32.32 13.61 -38.42
CA LEU A 210 31.54 14.11 -37.28
C LEU A 210 30.59 13.06 -36.67
N ASP A 211 30.83 11.76 -36.89
CA ASP A 211 29.89 10.70 -36.53
C ASP A 211 29.54 10.67 -35.04
N ILE A 212 30.49 10.98 -34.14
CA ILE A 212 30.21 11.03 -32.70
C ILE A 212 29.18 12.12 -32.35
N LEU A 213 29.30 13.32 -32.93
CA LEU A 213 28.33 14.38 -32.69
C LEU A 213 26.94 13.98 -33.21
N LYS A 214 26.88 13.27 -34.35
CA LYS A 214 25.61 12.72 -34.87
C LYS A 214 25.02 11.65 -33.96
N LEU A 215 25.85 10.80 -33.35
CA LEU A 215 25.40 9.80 -32.39
C LEU A 215 24.83 10.45 -31.13
N LEU A 216 25.49 11.47 -30.59
CA LEU A 216 25.01 12.24 -29.44
C LEU A 216 23.69 12.95 -29.76
N VAL A 217 23.56 13.57 -30.95
CA VAL A 217 22.28 14.12 -31.42
C VAL A 217 21.21 13.02 -31.53
N LYS A 218 21.55 11.83 -32.02
CA LYS A 218 20.60 10.72 -32.16
C LYS A 218 20.04 10.24 -30.81
N LEU A 219 20.84 10.29 -29.74
CA LEU A 219 20.39 9.94 -28.37
C LEU A 219 19.24 10.82 -27.86
N THR A 220 19.06 12.03 -28.39
CA THR A 220 17.93 12.92 -28.01
C THR A 220 16.56 12.37 -28.41
N GLY A 221 16.50 11.48 -29.40
CA GLY A 221 15.26 11.01 -30.01
C GLY A 221 15.19 9.50 -30.22
N THR A 222 16.09 8.71 -29.62
CA THR A 222 16.13 7.25 -29.82
C THR A 222 16.55 6.54 -28.55
N ASN A 223 15.89 5.42 -28.22
CA ASN A 223 16.35 4.52 -27.17
C ASN A 223 17.60 3.76 -27.64
N ALA A 224 18.72 3.91 -26.93
CA ALA A 224 20.01 3.33 -27.28
C ALA A 224 20.04 1.80 -27.15
N LYS A 225 19.36 1.27 -26.12
CA LYS A 225 19.20 -0.17 -25.82
C LYS A 225 18.03 -0.77 -26.61
N ASN A 226 17.81 -0.31 -27.84
CA ASN A 226 16.81 -0.88 -28.73
C ASN A 226 17.15 -2.35 -29.08
N ALA A 227 16.22 -3.08 -29.71
CA ALA A 227 16.34 -4.53 -29.93
C ALA A 227 17.70 -4.99 -30.52
N ASP A 228 18.31 -4.19 -31.40
CA ASP A 228 19.58 -4.55 -32.06
C ASP A 228 20.84 -4.01 -31.35
N ALA A 229 20.67 -3.17 -30.32
CA ALA A 229 21.71 -2.45 -29.57
C ALA A 229 22.74 -1.71 -30.47
N VAL A 230 22.32 -1.29 -31.68
CA VAL A 230 23.22 -0.71 -32.69
C VAL A 230 23.81 0.61 -32.20
N LEU A 231 23.01 1.41 -31.49
CA LEU A 231 23.46 2.72 -31.01
C LEU A 231 24.52 2.56 -29.91
N GLU A 232 24.30 1.69 -28.93
CA GLU A 232 25.28 1.36 -27.89
C GLU A 232 26.58 0.82 -28.49
N LYS A 233 26.51 -0.14 -29.43
CA LYS A 233 27.70 -0.66 -30.12
C LYS A 233 28.51 0.44 -30.80
N ARG A 234 27.84 1.40 -31.46
CA ARG A 234 28.51 2.56 -32.07
C ARG A 234 29.08 3.52 -31.04
N MET A 235 28.40 3.76 -29.91
CA MET A 235 28.91 4.60 -28.82
C MET A 235 30.20 4.02 -28.22
N ARG A 236 30.27 2.69 -28.02
CA ARG A 236 31.51 2.01 -27.59
C ARG A 236 32.67 2.22 -28.55
N MET A 237 32.41 2.25 -29.86
CA MET A 237 33.45 2.56 -30.86
C MET A 237 34.02 3.98 -30.70
N PHE A 238 33.38 4.87 -29.96
CA PHE A 238 33.88 6.20 -29.61
C PHE A 238 34.28 6.32 -28.13
N GLY A 239 34.44 5.19 -27.42
CA GLY A 239 34.96 5.16 -26.05
C GLY A 239 33.93 5.42 -24.95
N TYR A 240 32.64 5.32 -25.26
CA TYR A 240 31.58 5.42 -24.25
C TYR A 240 31.22 4.04 -23.72
N SER A 241 31.14 3.90 -22.41
CA SER A 241 30.57 2.70 -21.77
C SER A 241 29.04 2.64 -21.96
N ASP A 242 28.46 1.47 -21.69
CA ASP A 242 27.00 1.30 -21.72
C ASP A 242 26.31 2.17 -20.69
N LYS A 243 26.91 2.30 -19.50
CA LYS A 243 26.38 3.14 -18.41
C LYS A 243 26.41 4.61 -18.79
N GLU A 244 27.51 5.10 -19.37
CA GLU A 244 27.59 6.47 -19.90
C GLU A 244 26.57 6.70 -21.02
N THR A 245 26.38 5.70 -21.89
CA THR A 245 25.39 5.78 -22.98
C THR A 245 23.97 5.83 -22.43
N ALA A 246 23.62 5.00 -21.45
CA ALA A 246 22.31 5.02 -20.80
C ALA A 246 22.06 6.38 -20.10
N PHE A 247 23.05 6.86 -19.35
CA PHE A 247 23.01 8.16 -18.68
C PHE A 247 22.78 9.30 -19.68
N LEU A 248 23.60 9.39 -20.74
CA LEU A 248 23.43 10.41 -21.79
C LEU A 248 22.13 10.24 -22.56
N ASN A 249 21.67 9.02 -22.80
CA ASN A 249 20.43 8.79 -23.53
C ASN A 249 19.25 9.45 -22.82
N PHE A 250 19.16 9.30 -21.50
CA PHE A 250 18.13 9.98 -20.72
C PHE A 250 18.38 11.49 -20.65
N ILE A 251 19.58 11.93 -20.29
CA ILE A 251 19.92 13.35 -20.14
C ILE A 251 19.62 14.13 -21.41
N LEU A 252 20.08 13.64 -22.56
CA LEU A 252 19.92 14.34 -23.84
C LEU A 252 18.45 14.33 -24.30
N MET A 253 17.73 13.22 -24.12
CA MET A 253 16.29 13.14 -24.39
C MET A 253 15.47 14.06 -23.46
N TYR A 254 15.93 14.26 -22.23
CA TYR A 254 15.24 15.06 -21.22
C TYR A 254 15.54 16.56 -21.31
N PHE A 255 16.77 16.97 -21.60
CA PHE A 255 17.19 18.37 -21.50
C PHE A 255 17.37 19.08 -22.84
N VAL A 256 17.55 18.35 -23.95
CA VAL A 256 17.68 19.00 -25.26
C VAL A 256 16.30 19.31 -25.84
N GLU A 257 16.04 20.59 -26.10
CA GLU A 257 14.82 21.04 -26.75
C GLU A 257 14.85 20.74 -28.25
N ARG A 258 13.75 20.15 -28.76
CA ARG A 258 13.53 19.92 -30.20
C ARG A 258 12.04 19.79 -30.51
N PRO A 259 11.58 20.13 -31.72
CA PRO A 259 10.16 20.09 -32.08
C PRO A 259 9.52 18.69 -31.99
N ASP A 260 10.29 17.64 -32.29
CA ASP A 260 9.89 16.24 -32.34
C ASP A 260 10.39 15.44 -31.12
N ARG A 261 10.38 16.08 -29.94
CA ARG A 261 10.86 15.47 -28.70
C ARG A 261 10.04 14.23 -28.32
N ILE A 262 10.70 13.19 -27.81
CA ILE A 262 10.02 12.02 -27.24
C ILE A 262 9.12 12.50 -26.10
N SER A 263 7.83 12.15 -26.17
CA SER A 263 6.91 12.43 -25.07
C SER A 263 7.39 11.76 -23.79
N LEU A 264 7.51 12.52 -22.71
CA LEU A 264 7.89 11.98 -21.41
C LEU A 264 6.89 10.95 -20.88
N SER A 265 5.62 11.01 -21.28
CA SER A 265 4.59 10.01 -20.95
C SER A 265 4.54 8.83 -21.94
N GLY A 266 5.42 8.80 -22.94
CA GLY A 266 5.47 7.73 -23.93
C GLY A 266 6.32 6.55 -23.50
N LEU A 267 5.96 5.35 -23.97
CA LEU A 267 6.67 4.09 -23.70
C LEU A 267 8.19 4.17 -23.96
N THR A 268 8.61 4.91 -24.99
CA THR A 268 10.03 5.09 -25.31
C THR A 268 10.78 5.81 -24.18
N ALA A 269 10.21 6.88 -23.60
CA ALA A 269 10.85 7.62 -22.52
C ALA A 269 10.87 6.78 -21.23
N GLU A 270 9.76 6.08 -20.92
CA GLU A 270 9.68 5.16 -19.78
C GLU A 270 10.76 4.06 -19.88
N LYS A 271 10.95 3.45 -21.08
CA LYS A 271 12.00 2.45 -21.32
C LYS A 271 13.42 3.02 -21.21
N ILE A 272 13.66 4.23 -21.70
CA ILE A 272 14.97 4.90 -21.51
C ILE A 272 15.23 5.14 -20.02
N GLY A 273 14.21 5.56 -19.26
CA GLY A 273 14.29 5.69 -17.80
C GLY A 273 14.63 4.37 -17.12
N LEU A 274 13.92 3.29 -17.48
CA LEU A 274 14.20 1.94 -16.96
C LEU A 274 15.64 1.50 -17.21
N ASN A 275 16.17 1.74 -18.41
CA ASN A 275 17.55 1.39 -18.76
C ASN A 275 18.59 2.07 -17.84
N VAL A 276 18.32 3.32 -17.42
CA VAL A 276 19.19 4.02 -16.46
C VAL A 276 19.12 3.37 -15.09
N LEU A 277 17.91 3.06 -14.59
CA LEU A 277 17.75 2.39 -13.30
C LEU A 277 18.46 1.03 -13.29
N GLU A 278 18.29 0.22 -14.34
CA GLU A 278 18.98 -1.06 -14.50
C GLU A 278 20.51 -0.94 -14.61
N ALA A 279 21.01 0.20 -15.11
CA ALA A 279 22.45 0.41 -15.26
C ALA A 279 23.16 0.77 -13.95
N PHE A 280 22.46 1.44 -13.02
CA PHE A 280 23.09 2.07 -11.86
C PHE A 280 22.62 1.57 -10.49
N LEU A 281 21.40 1.04 -10.38
CA LEU A 281 20.87 0.58 -9.11
C LEU A 281 21.34 -0.85 -8.72
N PRO A 282 21.40 -1.84 -9.63
CA PRO A 282 21.78 -3.20 -9.25
C PRO A 282 23.27 -3.32 -8.90
N GLY A 283 23.57 -4.25 -8.00
CA GLY A 283 24.94 -4.71 -7.74
C GLY A 283 25.69 -3.95 -6.66
N LYS A 284 26.94 -4.37 -6.44
CA LYS A 284 27.84 -3.84 -5.40
C LYS A 284 28.61 -2.58 -5.81
N GLU A 285 28.68 -2.30 -7.11
CA GLU A 285 29.42 -1.16 -7.65
C GLU A 285 28.76 0.16 -7.26
N THR A 286 29.56 1.16 -6.91
CA THR A 286 29.09 2.51 -6.63
C THR A 286 29.50 3.47 -7.74
N TYR A 287 28.64 4.46 -8.00
CA TYR A 287 28.81 5.42 -9.08
C TYR A 287 28.96 6.86 -8.55
N PRO A 288 29.36 7.82 -9.41
CA PRO A 288 29.29 9.24 -9.07
C PRO A 288 27.90 9.65 -8.61
N GLU A 289 27.82 10.64 -7.73
CA GLU A 289 26.56 11.11 -7.13
C GLU A 289 25.53 11.52 -8.19
N GLU A 290 25.99 12.09 -9.29
CA GLU A 290 25.14 12.51 -10.40
C GLU A 290 24.31 11.37 -11.00
N ALA A 291 24.80 10.12 -10.96
CA ALA A 291 24.04 8.95 -11.42
C ALA A 291 22.84 8.64 -10.50
N TYR A 292 23.02 8.73 -9.18
CA TYR A 292 21.96 8.50 -8.20
C TYR A 292 20.96 9.65 -8.16
N VAL A 293 21.43 10.90 -8.33
CA VAL A 293 20.57 12.07 -8.53
C VAL A 293 19.69 11.89 -9.78
N LEU A 294 20.25 11.37 -10.88
CA LEU A 294 19.49 11.06 -12.08
C LEU A 294 18.46 9.96 -11.84
N CYS A 295 18.85 8.85 -11.19
CA CYS A 295 17.93 7.77 -10.84
C CYS A 295 16.76 8.27 -9.97
N SER A 296 17.05 9.07 -8.95
CA SER A 296 16.04 9.72 -8.10
C SER A 296 15.08 10.61 -8.90
N ARG A 297 15.61 11.38 -9.87
CA ARG A 297 14.77 12.19 -10.77
C ARG A 297 13.86 11.32 -11.62
N ILE A 298 14.38 10.24 -12.21
CA ILE A 298 13.62 9.29 -13.02
C ILE A 298 12.48 8.67 -12.19
N LEU A 299 12.78 8.15 -10.99
CA LEU A 299 11.77 7.57 -10.10
C LEU A 299 10.65 8.57 -9.75
N ARG A 300 10.98 9.85 -9.50
CA ARG A 300 9.97 10.91 -9.29
C ARG A 300 9.16 11.20 -10.55
N THR A 301 9.81 11.30 -11.71
CA THR A 301 9.14 11.56 -12.99
C THR A 301 8.15 10.44 -13.35
N TYR A 302 8.49 9.19 -13.03
CA TYR A 302 7.71 8.01 -13.39
C TYR A 302 7.09 7.30 -12.19
N GLY A 303 6.69 8.05 -11.17
CA GLY A 303 5.97 7.51 -10.00
C GLY A 303 4.60 6.88 -10.35
N LYS A 304 4.09 7.13 -11.56
CA LYS A 304 3.00 6.40 -12.20
C LYS A 304 3.24 6.33 -13.71
N LEU A 305 3.33 5.12 -14.24
CA LEU A 305 3.51 4.86 -15.66
C LEU A 305 2.20 5.11 -16.43
N SER A 306 2.32 5.77 -17.57
CA SER A 306 1.19 6.09 -18.45
C SER A 306 0.83 4.91 -19.35
N VAL A 307 1.83 4.15 -19.81
CA VAL A 307 1.63 3.04 -20.77
C VAL A 307 1.78 1.66 -20.12
N ARG A 308 2.15 1.61 -18.82
CA ARG A 308 2.35 0.39 -18.00
C ARG A 308 3.24 -0.66 -18.67
N ILE A 309 4.55 -0.54 -18.47
CA ILE A 309 5.52 -1.54 -18.96
C ILE A 309 5.22 -2.89 -18.30
N ASP A 310 4.96 -3.92 -19.11
CA ASP A 310 4.63 -5.28 -18.67
C ASP A 310 3.52 -5.35 -17.61
N GLY A 311 2.52 -4.46 -17.71
CA GLY A 311 1.40 -4.38 -16.78
C GLY A 311 1.70 -3.73 -15.43
N LYS A 312 2.94 -3.29 -15.19
CA LYS A 312 3.39 -2.68 -13.94
C LYS A 312 3.13 -1.17 -13.93
N GLU A 313 2.80 -0.63 -12.77
CA GLU A 313 2.38 0.77 -12.63
C GLU A 313 3.53 1.76 -12.35
N ARG A 314 4.72 1.27 -12.01
CA ARG A 314 5.88 2.09 -11.63
C ARG A 314 7.19 1.50 -12.14
N LEU A 315 8.21 2.34 -12.37
CA LEU A 315 9.47 1.90 -12.96
C LEU A 315 10.29 0.99 -12.04
N GLU A 316 10.32 1.25 -10.74
CA GLU A 316 11.06 0.43 -9.79
C GLU A 316 10.54 -1.01 -9.77
N LYS A 317 9.23 -1.19 -9.97
CA LYS A 317 8.62 -2.52 -10.10
C LYS A 317 8.99 -3.20 -11.42
N CYS A 318 9.31 -2.43 -12.46
CA CYS A 318 9.69 -2.95 -13.78
C CYS A 318 11.11 -3.51 -13.83
N MET A 319 11.94 -3.23 -12.81
CA MET A 319 13.29 -3.78 -12.75
C MET A 319 13.23 -5.32 -12.71
N ASN A 320 14.27 -5.95 -13.26
CA ASN A 320 14.40 -7.41 -13.40
C ASN A 320 14.12 -8.14 -12.08
N GLU A 321 13.51 -9.32 -12.13
CA GLU A 321 13.31 -10.21 -10.97
C GLU A 321 14.62 -10.55 -10.22
N THR A 322 15.77 -10.43 -10.89
CA THR A 322 17.10 -10.61 -10.28
C THR A 322 17.65 -9.34 -9.64
N PHE A 323 16.87 -8.25 -9.55
CA PHE A 323 17.27 -6.99 -8.94
C PHE A 323 17.63 -7.19 -7.46
N ARG A 324 18.82 -6.74 -7.06
CA ARG A 324 19.27 -6.77 -5.67
C ARG A 324 19.90 -5.44 -5.28
N VAL A 325 19.47 -4.91 -4.14
CA VAL A 325 20.08 -3.74 -3.51
C VAL A 325 21.25 -4.22 -2.66
N GLU A 326 22.47 -4.01 -3.15
CA GLU A 326 23.68 -4.52 -2.49
C GLU A 326 24.59 -3.41 -1.94
N ASN A 327 24.24 -2.14 -2.13
CA ASN A 327 25.01 -0.99 -1.65
C ASN A 327 24.10 0.12 -1.07
N VAL A 328 24.69 0.94 -0.20
CA VAL A 328 23.99 2.02 0.54
C VAL A 328 23.40 3.08 -0.38
N LYS A 329 24.11 3.50 -1.44
CA LYS A 329 23.63 4.57 -2.32
C LYS A 329 22.39 4.15 -3.11
N THR A 330 22.35 2.91 -3.59
CA THR A 330 21.14 2.34 -4.20
C THR A 330 19.99 2.31 -3.19
N PHE A 331 20.25 1.83 -1.96
CA PHE A 331 19.23 1.78 -0.92
C PHE A 331 18.64 3.17 -0.66
N LEU A 332 19.47 4.18 -0.41
CA LEU A 332 19.03 5.56 -0.15
C LEU A 332 18.30 6.18 -1.36
N THR A 333 18.67 5.80 -2.58
CA THR A 333 17.99 6.25 -3.81
C THR A 333 16.57 5.70 -3.89
N LEU A 334 16.34 4.45 -3.46
CA LEU A 334 15.05 3.78 -3.53
C LEU A 334 14.19 4.00 -2.28
N PHE A 335 14.81 4.26 -1.14
CA PHE A 335 14.16 4.36 0.16
C PHE A 335 12.91 5.27 0.18
N PRO A 336 12.90 6.47 -0.46
CA PRO A 336 11.70 7.32 -0.50
C PRO A 336 10.51 6.73 -1.28
N PHE A 337 10.73 5.65 -2.04
CA PHE A 337 9.74 5.02 -2.92
C PHE A 337 9.30 3.63 -2.40
N ARG A 338 9.77 3.22 -1.21
CA ARG A 338 9.41 1.95 -0.59
C ARG A 338 7.90 1.80 -0.39
N SER A 339 7.40 0.58 -0.54
CA SER A 339 6.03 0.22 -0.13
C SER A 339 5.94 0.02 1.38
N ASN A 340 4.72 0.08 1.91
CA ASN A 340 4.44 -0.33 3.30
C ASN A 340 4.60 -1.85 3.49
N GLU A 341 4.44 -2.62 2.42
CA GLU A 341 4.70 -4.06 2.45
C GLU A 341 6.22 -4.30 2.36
N PRO A 342 6.82 -5.08 3.28
CA PRO A 342 8.24 -5.36 3.28
C PRO A 342 8.66 -6.17 2.05
N GLU A 343 9.59 -5.64 1.25
CA GLU A 343 10.26 -6.34 0.15
C GLU A 343 11.68 -6.73 0.56
N GLU A 344 12.29 -7.74 -0.08
CA GLU A 344 13.64 -8.23 0.30
C GLU A 344 14.70 -7.12 0.34
N TRP A 345 14.57 -6.11 -0.54
CA TRP A 345 15.53 -5.02 -0.61
C TRP A 345 15.37 -3.98 0.51
N HIS A 346 14.26 -4.01 1.28
CA HIS A 346 14.09 -3.18 2.48
C HIS A 346 15.02 -3.63 3.61
N TYR A 347 15.51 -4.87 3.55
CA TYR A 347 16.26 -5.48 4.65
C TYR A 347 17.72 -5.01 4.70
N ILE A 348 18.11 -4.46 5.85
CA ILE A 348 19.46 -3.98 6.14
C ILE A 348 20.14 -4.92 7.14
N ASP A 349 20.85 -5.92 6.62
CA ASP A 349 21.48 -6.94 7.46
C ASP A 349 22.68 -6.39 8.21
N LEU A 350 22.52 -5.94 9.45
CA LEU A 350 23.61 -5.32 10.24
C LEU A 350 24.77 -6.28 10.56
N THR A 351 24.65 -7.57 10.23
CA THR A 351 25.81 -8.47 10.25
C THR A 351 26.80 -8.19 9.11
N GLU A 352 26.37 -7.46 8.07
CA GLU A 352 27.15 -6.92 6.97
C GLU A 352 27.50 -5.43 7.20
N GLU A 353 28.79 -5.13 7.39
CA GLU A 353 29.29 -3.78 7.72
C GLU A 353 28.98 -2.71 6.64
N LYS A 354 28.62 -3.15 5.43
CA LYS A 354 28.29 -2.23 4.33
C LYS A 354 27.10 -1.32 4.66
N TRP A 355 26.22 -1.71 5.58
CA TRP A 355 25.02 -0.96 5.95
C TRP A 355 25.25 0.08 7.05
N ASP A 356 26.40 0.07 7.72
CA ASP A 356 26.73 0.99 8.80
C ASP A 356 26.51 2.47 8.48
N PRO A 357 26.84 2.98 7.27
CA PRO A 357 26.64 4.39 6.95
C PRO A 357 25.17 4.84 7.07
N LEU A 358 24.20 3.93 6.96
CA LEU A 358 22.77 4.26 7.03
C LEU A 358 22.37 4.89 8.38
N VAL A 359 23.09 4.63 9.47
CA VAL A 359 22.80 5.25 10.77
C VAL A 359 22.96 6.78 10.74
N LYS A 360 23.78 7.31 9.83
CA LYS A 360 24.01 8.76 9.65
C LYS A 360 23.13 9.36 8.55
N GLU A 361 22.72 8.54 7.60
CA GLU A 361 21.98 8.98 6.41
C GLU A 361 20.45 8.93 6.61
N LEU A 362 19.96 8.09 7.54
CA LEU A 362 18.55 7.99 7.92
C LEU A 362 18.30 8.66 9.27
N SER A 363 17.05 9.09 9.51
CA SER A 363 16.63 9.44 10.87
C SER A 363 16.65 8.21 11.78
N SER A 364 16.73 8.44 13.09
CA SER A 364 16.72 7.34 14.08
C SER A 364 15.49 6.45 13.94
N GLU A 365 14.32 7.03 13.67
CA GLU A 365 13.06 6.30 13.49
C GLU A 365 13.08 5.47 12.20
N GLU A 366 13.57 6.03 11.09
CA GLU A 366 13.68 5.33 9.81
C GLU A 366 14.65 4.15 9.88
N PHE A 367 15.81 4.34 10.52
CA PHE A 367 16.81 3.29 10.71
C PHE A 367 16.26 2.16 11.60
N GLU A 368 15.60 2.50 12.72
CA GLU A 368 14.98 1.51 13.61
C GLU A 368 13.85 0.73 12.92
N ALA A 369 13.04 1.40 12.09
CA ALA A 369 12.00 0.74 11.29
C ALA A 369 12.60 -0.28 10.33
N CYS A 370 13.66 0.09 9.60
CA CYS A 370 14.37 -0.84 8.70
C CYS A 370 14.99 -2.03 9.45
N VAL A 371 15.53 -1.80 10.65
CA VAL A 371 16.02 -2.88 11.51
C VAL A 371 14.89 -3.80 11.93
N THR A 372 13.75 -3.25 12.32
CA THR A 372 12.56 -4.00 12.74
C THR A 372 12.02 -4.87 11.59
N ASP A 373 11.88 -4.29 10.39
CA ASP A 373 11.48 -5.03 9.19
C ASP A 373 12.44 -6.17 8.87
N THR A 374 13.75 -5.92 9.01
CA THR A 374 14.80 -6.92 8.79
C THR A 374 14.72 -8.05 9.79
N LEU A 375 14.58 -7.73 11.08
CA LEU A 375 14.48 -8.73 12.16
C LEU A 375 13.17 -9.52 12.10
N LYS A 376 12.09 -8.96 11.56
CA LYS A 376 10.82 -9.64 11.29
C LYS A 376 10.94 -10.57 10.08
N GLY A 377 11.48 -10.08 8.98
CA GLY A 377 11.50 -10.75 7.67
C GLY A 377 12.56 -11.83 7.51
N LYS A 378 13.79 -11.60 7.99
CA LYS A 378 14.90 -12.56 7.83
C LYS A 378 15.00 -13.54 8.99
N THR A 379 15.38 -14.77 8.69
CA THR A 379 15.66 -15.81 9.70
C THR A 379 17.14 -15.77 10.11
N TYR A 380 17.39 -15.90 11.41
CA TYR A 380 18.74 -15.88 11.98
C TYR A 380 18.94 -17.06 12.92
N SER A 381 20.19 -17.54 13.01
CA SER A 381 20.60 -18.37 14.16
C SER A 381 20.71 -17.49 15.41
N THR A 382 20.62 -18.08 16.62
CA THR A 382 20.81 -17.33 17.88
C THR A 382 22.13 -16.55 17.88
N LYS A 383 23.22 -17.15 17.39
CA LYS A 383 24.53 -16.51 17.30
C LYS A 383 24.52 -15.30 16.35
N SER A 384 23.91 -15.45 15.18
CA SER A 384 23.82 -14.36 14.18
C SER A 384 22.94 -13.22 14.68
N LEU A 385 21.85 -13.54 15.39
CA LEU A 385 20.93 -12.57 15.96
C LEU A 385 21.57 -11.77 17.10
N LEU A 386 22.33 -12.42 17.99
CA LEU A 386 23.14 -11.73 19.00
C LEU A 386 24.15 -10.77 18.37
N LYS A 387 24.88 -11.24 17.34
CA LYS A 387 25.80 -10.39 16.58
C LYS A 387 25.06 -9.19 15.97
N TYR A 388 23.88 -9.40 15.39
CA TYR A 388 23.09 -8.33 14.79
C TYR A 388 22.73 -7.26 15.83
N LEU A 389 22.25 -7.66 17.01
CA LEU A 389 21.85 -6.74 18.08
C LEU A 389 23.05 -6.00 18.69
N GLU A 390 24.18 -6.67 18.85
CA GLU A 390 25.45 -6.05 19.27
C GLU A 390 25.90 -4.99 18.24
N ARG A 391 25.75 -5.29 16.95
CA ARG A 391 26.05 -4.33 15.87
C ARG A 391 25.14 -3.12 15.91
N TYR A 392 23.84 -3.31 16.13
CA TYR A 392 22.91 -2.21 16.34
C TYR A 392 23.36 -1.31 17.50
N GLU A 393 23.63 -1.90 18.67
CA GLU A 393 24.03 -1.15 19.88
C GLU A 393 25.34 -0.38 19.68
N ASN A 394 26.32 -0.97 18.98
CA ASN A 394 27.57 -0.28 18.64
C ASN A 394 27.38 0.90 17.68
N LEU A 395 26.38 0.83 16.78
CA LEU A 395 26.12 1.88 15.79
C LEU A 395 25.29 3.03 16.38
N THR A 396 24.31 2.72 17.24
CA THR A 396 23.34 3.69 17.76
C THR A 396 23.64 4.17 19.18
N GLY A 397 24.47 3.43 19.93
CA GLY A 397 24.70 3.64 21.35
C GLY A 397 23.52 3.22 22.25
N SER A 398 22.50 2.55 21.70
CA SER A 398 21.31 2.12 22.42
C SER A 398 20.96 0.67 22.12
N ARG A 399 20.34 -0.01 23.09
CA ARG A 399 19.92 -1.39 22.90
C ARG A 399 18.67 -1.43 22.06
N TYR A 400 18.64 -2.24 21.00
CA TYR A 400 17.43 -2.39 20.17
C TYR A 400 16.21 -2.80 21.02
N GLN A 401 16.44 -3.61 22.05
CA GLN A 401 15.42 -4.06 23.01
C GLN A 401 14.68 -2.91 23.69
N ASP A 402 15.26 -1.71 23.75
CA ASP A 402 14.62 -0.53 24.34
C ASP A 402 13.38 -0.09 23.54
N VAL A 403 13.24 -0.52 22.27
CA VAL A 403 12.08 -0.22 21.43
C VAL A 403 10.77 -0.73 22.05
N PHE A 404 10.80 -1.89 22.71
CA PHE A 404 9.63 -2.52 23.33
C PHE A 404 9.09 -1.73 24.53
N TRP A 405 9.89 -0.81 25.07
CA TRP A 405 9.49 0.09 26.15
C TRP A 405 9.00 1.45 25.65
N LYS A 406 9.16 1.77 24.35
CA LYS A 406 8.90 3.10 23.78
C LYS A 406 7.68 3.16 22.88
N LYS A 407 7.30 2.03 22.26
CA LYS A 407 6.19 1.98 21.30
C LYS A 407 5.62 0.58 21.13
N SER A 408 4.43 0.51 20.51
CA SER A 408 3.68 -0.71 20.18
C SER A 408 3.28 -0.69 18.70
N GLU A 409 3.90 -1.57 17.90
CA GLU A 409 3.67 -1.71 16.46
C GLU A 409 3.48 -3.20 16.12
N PRO A 410 2.60 -3.57 15.15
CA PRO A 410 2.36 -4.97 14.79
C PRO A 410 3.62 -5.78 14.50
N GLU A 411 4.61 -5.17 13.86
CA GLU A 411 5.90 -5.75 13.49
C GLU A 411 6.70 -6.18 14.73
N LEU A 412 6.66 -5.36 15.78
CA LEU A 412 7.46 -5.55 16.98
C LEU A 412 7.00 -6.76 17.80
N TYR A 413 5.71 -7.12 17.76
CA TYR A 413 5.22 -8.35 18.41
C TYR A 413 5.90 -9.60 17.85
N ALA A 414 6.07 -9.66 16.52
CA ALA A 414 6.75 -10.78 15.88
C ALA A 414 8.24 -10.82 16.22
N VAL A 415 8.90 -9.65 16.31
CA VAL A 415 10.30 -9.55 16.71
C VAL A 415 10.49 -9.93 18.18
N PHE A 416 9.64 -9.43 19.08
CA PHE A 416 9.67 -9.73 20.51
C PHE A 416 9.61 -11.24 20.77
N ASN A 417 8.58 -11.92 20.24
CA ASN A 417 8.39 -13.36 20.42
C ASN A 417 9.57 -14.16 19.85
N ARG A 418 10.17 -13.69 18.75
CA ARG A 418 11.37 -14.30 18.18
C ARG A 418 12.58 -14.15 19.11
N LEU A 419 12.77 -12.99 19.74
CA LEU A 419 13.87 -12.80 20.68
C LEU A 419 13.70 -13.66 21.95
N ILE A 420 12.47 -13.89 22.41
CA ILE A 420 12.16 -14.83 23.50
C ILE A 420 12.52 -16.26 23.09
N LEU A 421 12.08 -16.71 21.91
CA LEU A 421 12.35 -18.06 21.39
C LEU A 421 13.86 -18.35 21.28
N HIS A 422 14.67 -17.34 20.95
CA HIS A 422 16.12 -17.46 20.90
C HIS A 422 16.81 -17.32 22.27
N GLY A 423 16.05 -17.12 23.35
CA GLY A 423 16.57 -16.91 24.71
C GLY A 423 17.32 -15.60 24.91
N ILE A 424 17.12 -14.62 24.02
CA ILE A 424 17.77 -13.31 24.07
C ILE A 424 17.02 -12.37 25.03
N LEU A 425 15.69 -12.47 25.01
CA LEU A 425 14.84 -11.85 26.02
C LEU A 425 14.37 -12.92 27.00
N ASP A 426 14.15 -12.52 28.25
CA ASP A 426 13.56 -13.35 29.30
C ASP A 426 12.21 -12.75 29.70
N GLY A 427 11.14 -13.24 29.04
CA GLY A 427 9.78 -12.77 29.28
C GLY A 427 9.32 -13.02 30.72
N LYS A 428 9.78 -14.11 31.34
CA LYS A 428 9.45 -14.43 32.73
C LYS A 428 10.07 -13.41 33.67
N LYS A 429 11.34 -13.04 33.48
CA LYS A 429 12.02 -12.02 34.29
C LYS A 429 11.31 -10.66 34.20
N TYR A 430 10.89 -10.24 33.01
CA TYR A 430 10.10 -9.01 32.86
C TYR A 430 8.74 -9.12 33.58
N LEU A 431 8.10 -10.28 33.52
CA LEU A 431 6.85 -10.51 34.23
C LEU A 431 7.03 -10.48 35.77
N GLU A 432 8.12 -11.04 36.29
CA GLU A 432 8.49 -10.97 37.71
C GLU A 432 8.72 -9.52 38.17
N GLU A 433 9.37 -8.70 37.34
CA GLU A 433 9.55 -7.28 37.60
C GLU A 433 8.22 -6.51 37.59
N PHE A 434 7.35 -6.79 36.61
CA PHE A 434 6.01 -6.22 36.54
C PHE A 434 5.20 -6.54 37.80
N VAL A 435 5.19 -7.81 38.23
CA VAL A 435 4.49 -8.24 39.44
C VAL A 435 5.03 -7.52 40.68
N LYS A 436 6.35 -7.34 40.77
CA LYS A 436 6.98 -6.61 41.88
C LYS A 436 6.51 -5.16 41.92
N ASP A 437 6.51 -4.47 40.78
CA ASP A 437 6.03 -3.07 40.72
C ASP A 437 4.53 -2.98 41.05
N TYR A 438 3.72 -3.90 40.54
CA TYR A 438 2.28 -3.95 40.82
C TYR A 438 2.00 -4.11 42.31
N LYS A 439 2.70 -5.05 42.98
CA LYS A 439 2.55 -5.30 44.42
C LYS A 439 3.06 -4.17 45.30
N ASN A 440 4.02 -3.39 44.81
CA ASN A 440 4.53 -2.22 45.52
C ASN A 440 3.69 -0.96 45.29
N GLU A 441 2.56 -1.07 44.57
CA GLU A 441 1.69 0.06 44.23
C GLU A 441 2.45 1.20 43.54
N GLU A 442 3.32 0.87 42.58
CA GLU A 442 4.10 1.85 41.83
C GLU A 442 3.18 2.97 41.27
N PRO A 443 3.38 4.25 41.65
CA PRO A 443 2.41 5.32 41.39
C PRO A 443 2.09 5.55 39.90
N ASP A 444 3.03 5.18 39.01
CA ASP A 444 2.93 5.33 37.56
C ASP A 444 3.03 3.98 36.84
N LEU A 445 2.55 2.89 37.45
CA LEU A 445 2.68 1.53 36.91
C LEU A 445 2.22 1.42 35.44
N GLU A 446 1.04 1.97 35.11
CA GLU A 446 0.50 1.94 33.76
C GLU A 446 1.42 2.63 32.76
N LYS A 447 1.98 3.79 33.13
CA LYS A 447 2.92 4.54 32.29
C LYS A 447 4.26 3.83 32.15
N LYS A 448 4.77 3.19 33.22
CA LYS A 448 6.02 2.42 33.17
C LYS A 448 5.91 1.21 32.24
N TRP A 449 4.75 0.54 32.25
CA TRP A 449 4.52 -0.72 31.53
C TRP A 449 3.66 -0.58 30.27
N GLU A 450 3.33 0.65 29.86
CA GLU A 450 2.39 1.03 28.80
C GLU A 450 2.55 0.15 27.55
N PHE A 451 3.79 -0.03 27.08
CA PHE A 451 4.10 -0.83 25.89
C PHE A 451 4.52 -2.27 26.22
N MET A 452 5.42 -2.46 27.20
CA MET A 452 5.98 -3.78 27.52
C MET A 452 4.91 -4.79 27.93
N ALA A 453 3.87 -4.35 28.65
CA ALA A 453 2.77 -5.23 29.03
C ALA A 453 2.03 -5.82 27.82
N GLY A 454 1.92 -5.07 26.71
CA GLY A 454 1.34 -5.57 25.46
C GLY A 454 2.15 -6.74 24.88
N TYR A 455 3.48 -6.62 24.87
CA TYR A 455 4.36 -7.68 24.39
C TYR A 455 4.32 -8.92 25.29
N LEU A 456 4.36 -8.74 26.61
CA LEU A 456 4.18 -9.84 27.57
C LEU A 456 2.82 -10.52 27.41
N LYS A 457 1.75 -9.74 27.26
CA LYS A 457 0.41 -10.25 26.96
C LYS A 457 0.42 -11.11 25.70
N SER A 458 1.10 -10.66 24.64
CA SER A 458 1.16 -11.38 23.37
C SER A 458 1.90 -12.71 23.46
N GLU A 459 2.93 -12.79 24.31
CA GLU A 459 3.72 -14.00 24.55
C GLU A 459 2.92 -15.06 25.34
N ILE A 460 2.04 -14.60 26.25
CA ILE A 460 1.17 -15.49 27.04
C ILE A 460 -0.08 -15.89 26.24
N LYS A 461 -0.64 -14.94 25.46
CA LYS A 461 -1.88 -15.12 24.70
C LYS A 461 -1.76 -16.26 23.70
N GLY A 462 -2.83 -17.05 23.58
CA GLY A 462 -2.88 -18.21 22.70
C GLY A 462 -2.29 -19.48 23.31
N LEU A 463 -1.42 -19.35 24.33
CA LEU A 463 -0.69 -20.47 24.93
C LEU A 463 -0.02 -21.34 23.85
N CYS A 464 0.76 -20.71 22.98
CA CYS A 464 1.28 -21.34 21.77
C CYS A 464 2.72 -21.87 21.92
N ASN A 465 3.39 -21.62 23.04
CA ASN A 465 4.75 -22.06 23.30
C ASN A 465 4.95 -22.56 24.75
N GLU A 466 6.12 -23.16 25.01
CA GLU A 466 6.46 -23.77 26.31
C GLU A 466 6.61 -22.76 27.46
N HIS A 467 6.77 -21.46 27.17
CA HIS A 467 6.90 -20.40 28.16
C HIS A 467 5.54 -19.78 28.54
N SER A 468 4.57 -19.76 27.63
CA SER A 468 3.28 -19.07 27.80
C SER A 468 2.52 -19.55 29.04
N TYR A 469 2.41 -20.87 29.28
CA TYR A 469 1.65 -21.41 30.41
C TYR A 469 2.32 -21.14 31.76
N PRO A 470 3.64 -21.42 31.95
CA PRO A 470 4.34 -21.03 33.17
C PRO A 470 4.20 -19.55 33.51
N MET A 471 4.26 -18.66 32.51
CA MET A 471 4.07 -17.22 32.68
C MET A 471 2.64 -16.87 33.09
N LEU A 472 1.62 -17.43 32.41
CA LEU A 472 0.22 -17.24 32.78
C LEU A 472 -0.05 -17.68 34.22
N LYS A 473 0.45 -18.88 34.57
CA LYS A 473 0.27 -19.46 35.90
C LYS A 473 0.93 -18.62 36.97
N PHE A 474 2.15 -18.15 36.72
CA PHE A 474 2.84 -17.22 37.61
C PHE A 474 2.00 -15.95 37.82
N LEU A 475 1.52 -15.34 36.74
CA LEU A 475 0.71 -14.12 36.81
C LEU A 475 -0.58 -14.34 37.63
N ILE A 476 -1.33 -15.41 37.37
CA ILE A 476 -2.56 -15.74 38.12
C ILE A 476 -2.27 -15.91 39.62
N ASN A 477 -1.18 -16.58 39.98
CA ASN A 477 -0.83 -16.83 41.38
C ASN A 477 -0.42 -15.54 42.10
N GLU A 478 0.26 -14.63 41.41
CA GLU A 478 0.83 -13.45 42.04
C GLU A 478 -0.14 -12.26 42.12
N ILE A 479 -0.98 -12.06 41.11
CA ILE A 479 -1.88 -10.89 41.01
C ILE A 479 -3.38 -11.26 40.85
N GLY A 480 -3.71 -12.55 40.87
CA GLY A 480 -5.08 -13.03 40.73
C GLY A 480 -5.59 -13.02 39.29
N MET A 481 -6.81 -13.54 39.09
CA MET A 481 -7.42 -13.66 37.76
C MET A 481 -7.73 -12.31 37.11
N ASP A 482 -8.19 -11.34 37.88
CA ASP A 482 -8.55 -10.02 37.33
C ASP A 482 -7.32 -9.16 37.07
N GLY A 483 -6.29 -9.26 37.91
CA GLY A 483 -5.01 -8.56 37.72
C GLY A 483 -5.17 -7.04 37.63
N CYS A 484 -4.40 -6.41 36.74
CA CYS A 484 -4.57 -5.00 36.37
C CYS A 484 -5.26 -4.85 35.00
N GLU A 485 -5.73 -3.65 34.69
CA GLU A 485 -6.52 -3.39 33.47
C GLU A 485 -5.79 -3.80 32.17
N PHE A 486 -4.52 -3.45 32.03
CA PHE A 486 -3.75 -3.64 30.80
C PHE A 486 -3.00 -4.98 30.73
N LEU A 487 -2.87 -5.72 31.85
CA LEU A 487 -2.27 -7.06 31.90
C LEU A 487 -3.08 -7.99 32.83
N SER A 488 -4.31 -8.29 32.41
CA SER A 488 -5.25 -9.16 33.13
C SER A 488 -5.19 -10.61 32.64
N PRO A 489 -4.90 -11.60 33.51
CA PRO A 489 -4.99 -13.01 33.16
C PRO A 489 -6.35 -13.42 32.60
N TRP A 490 -7.44 -12.87 33.16
CA TRP A 490 -8.79 -13.14 32.68
C TRP A 490 -9.03 -12.62 31.27
N ARG A 491 -8.55 -11.41 30.94
CA ARG A 491 -8.63 -10.88 29.56
C ARG A 491 -7.83 -11.76 28.60
N ILE A 492 -6.62 -12.19 29.00
CA ILE A 492 -5.78 -13.10 28.21
C ILE A 492 -6.52 -14.42 27.93
N LEU A 493 -7.11 -15.03 28.95
CA LEU A 493 -7.87 -16.28 28.84
C LEU A 493 -9.12 -16.12 27.98
N LYS A 494 -9.85 -15.01 28.13
CA LYS A 494 -11.01 -14.68 27.31
C LYS A 494 -10.67 -14.63 25.83
N GLU A 495 -9.56 -13.99 25.49
CA GLU A 495 -9.07 -13.89 24.10
C GLU A 495 -8.48 -15.21 23.60
N THR A 496 -7.83 -15.99 24.47
CA THR A 496 -7.16 -17.25 24.10
C THR A 496 -8.16 -18.37 23.79
N PHE A 497 -9.22 -18.48 24.59
CA PHE A 497 -10.19 -19.59 24.48
C PHE A 497 -11.59 -19.13 24.03
N SER A 498 -11.70 -17.88 23.56
CA SER A 498 -12.97 -17.29 23.09
C SER A 498 -14.09 -17.38 24.14
N LEU A 499 -13.81 -16.94 25.36
CA LEU A 499 -14.72 -17.05 26.52
C LEU A 499 -15.75 -15.90 26.63
N GLY A 500 -15.99 -15.18 25.53
CA GLY A 500 -16.98 -14.11 25.48
C GLY A 500 -18.41 -14.65 25.37
N TYR A 501 -19.40 -13.91 25.88
CA TYR A 501 -20.82 -14.28 25.82
C TYR A 501 -21.27 -14.72 24.41
N TYR A 502 -20.96 -13.89 23.40
CA TYR A 502 -21.30 -14.17 22.01
C TYR A 502 -20.61 -15.44 21.48
N ALA A 503 -19.30 -15.56 21.69
CA ALA A 503 -18.52 -16.70 21.25
C ALA A 503 -19.01 -18.02 21.88
N ILE A 504 -19.41 -17.99 23.15
CA ILE A 504 -19.99 -19.15 23.84
C ILE A 504 -21.32 -19.56 23.20
N GLN A 505 -22.24 -18.62 22.96
CA GLN A 505 -23.53 -18.90 22.33
C GLN A 505 -23.40 -19.42 20.90
N HIS A 506 -22.41 -18.90 20.16
CA HIS A 506 -22.13 -19.29 18.79
C HIS A 506 -21.18 -20.49 18.65
N ARG A 507 -20.81 -21.13 19.78
CA ARG A 507 -19.99 -22.35 19.85
C ARG A 507 -18.56 -22.15 19.32
N GLU A 508 -18.06 -20.92 19.39
CA GLU A 508 -16.69 -20.55 19.04
C GLU A 508 -15.71 -20.76 20.21
N CYS A 509 -16.22 -20.87 21.44
CA CYS A 509 -15.43 -21.21 22.63
C CYS A 509 -14.74 -22.57 22.48
N GLU A 510 -13.42 -22.60 22.59
CA GLU A 510 -12.59 -23.82 22.57
C GLU A 510 -11.54 -23.75 23.67
N PHE A 511 -11.66 -24.61 24.69
CA PHE A 511 -10.73 -24.67 25.81
C PHE A 511 -9.69 -25.76 25.60
N PHE A 512 -8.78 -25.53 24.67
CA PHE A 512 -7.69 -26.44 24.36
C PHE A 512 -6.48 -25.67 23.84
N SER A 513 -5.29 -26.09 24.25
CA SER A 513 -4.03 -25.67 23.64
C SER A 513 -3.10 -26.87 23.48
N PRO A 514 -2.40 -27.00 22.34
CA PRO A 514 -1.50 -28.13 22.08
C PRO A 514 -0.28 -28.16 23.00
N VAL A 515 0.09 -27.05 23.64
CA VAL A 515 1.26 -27.02 24.54
C VAL A 515 0.94 -27.45 25.97
N LEU A 516 -0.35 -27.53 26.32
CA LEU A 516 -0.79 -27.88 27.65
C LEU A 516 -0.97 -29.40 27.80
N GLY A 517 -0.40 -29.98 28.84
CA GLY A 517 -0.69 -31.34 29.26
C GLY A 517 -2.09 -31.49 29.89
N LYS A 518 -2.55 -32.73 30.09
CA LYS A 518 -3.84 -33.03 30.74
C LYS A 518 -3.96 -32.36 32.12
N LYS A 519 -2.90 -32.42 32.93
CA LYS A 519 -2.87 -31.81 34.27
C LYS A 519 -3.02 -30.29 34.22
N GLU A 520 -2.35 -29.64 33.26
CA GLU A 520 -2.31 -28.19 33.13
C GLU A 520 -3.66 -27.65 32.62
N HIS A 521 -4.26 -28.33 31.64
CA HIS A 521 -5.64 -28.06 31.21
C HIS A 521 -6.61 -28.13 32.40
N ARG A 522 -6.49 -29.18 33.24
CA ARG A 522 -7.39 -29.38 34.39
C ARG A 522 -7.23 -28.30 35.45
N GLU A 523 -6.00 -27.92 35.74
CA GLU A 523 -5.72 -26.83 36.67
C GLU A 523 -6.30 -25.51 36.17
N LEU A 524 -6.05 -25.16 34.90
CA LEU A 524 -6.53 -23.92 34.30
C LEU A 524 -8.06 -23.90 34.18
N PHE A 525 -8.66 -25.02 33.78
CA PHE A 525 -10.10 -25.19 33.72
C PHE A 525 -10.74 -24.94 35.08
N SER A 526 -10.22 -25.52 36.16
CA SER A 526 -10.78 -25.31 37.51
C SER A 526 -10.79 -23.83 37.92
N MET A 527 -9.76 -23.07 37.54
CA MET A 527 -9.70 -21.63 37.84
C MET A 527 -10.72 -20.84 37.01
N VAL A 528 -10.85 -21.15 35.71
CA VAL A 528 -11.81 -20.50 34.80
C VAL A 528 -13.26 -20.86 35.15
N GLU A 529 -13.51 -22.13 35.45
CA GLU A 529 -14.81 -22.66 35.87
C GLU A 529 -15.31 -21.95 37.12
N LYS A 530 -14.47 -21.82 38.15
CA LYS A 530 -14.81 -21.06 39.37
C LYS A 530 -15.23 -19.63 39.06
N LYS A 531 -14.49 -18.94 38.19
CA LYS A 531 -14.81 -17.56 37.81
C LYS A 531 -16.17 -17.46 37.10
N PHE A 532 -16.44 -18.36 36.13
CA PHE A 532 -17.76 -18.43 35.51
C PHE A 532 -18.87 -18.73 36.50
N PHE A 533 -18.66 -19.68 37.41
CA PHE A 533 -19.66 -20.06 38.40
C PHE A 533 -20.05 -18.90 39.33
N TYR A 534 -19.07 -18.12 39.81
CA TYR A 534 -19.33 -17.02 40.75
C TYR A 534 -19.76 -15.73 40.08
N GLU A 535 -19.18 -15.37 38.93
CA GLU A 535 -19.39 -14.05 38.31
C GLU A 535 -20.34 -14.06 37.11
N TYR A 536 -20.54 -15.21 36.47
CA TYR A 536 -21.36 -15.36 35.27
C TYR A 536 -22.33 -16.57 35.38
N PRO A 537 -23.12 -16.68 36.46
CA PRO A 537 -23.95 -17.87 36.74
C PRO A 537 -25.06 -18.08 35.71
N ASP A 538 -25.49 -17.03 35.03
CA ASP A 538 -26.50 -17.03 33.98
C ASP A 538 -26.06 -17.76 32.70
N ILE A 539 -24.77 -17.65 32.35
CA ILE A 539 -24.19 -18.32 31.17
C ILE A 539 -23.34 -19.53 31.51
N TYR A 540 -23.11 -19.83 32.79
CA TYR A 540 -22.29 -20.95 33.21
C TYR A 540 -22.74 -22.32 32.65
N PRO A 541 -24.05 -22.69 32.66
CA PRO A 541 -24.50 -23.95 32.05
C PRO A 541 -24.25 -23.98 30.54
N GLU A 542 -24.40 -22.85 29.88
CA GLU A 542 -24.22 -22.70 28.43
C GLU A 542 -22.73 -22.83 28.05
N TYR A 543 -21.83 -22.25 28.85
CA TYR A 543 -20.38 -22.42 28.75
C TYR A 543 -19.96 -23.89 28.87
N LEU A 544 -20.37 -24.58 29.94
CA LEU A 544 -20.03 -26.00 30.13
C LEU A 544 -20.59 -26.87 28.99
N THR A 545 -21.81 -26.57 28.53
CA THR A 545 -22.41 -27.27 27.40
C THR A 545 -21.60 -27.04 26.12
N ALA A 546 -21.17 -25.81 25.85
CA ALA A 546 -20.35 -25.50 24.68
C ALA A 546 -19.01 -26.27 24.69
N LEU A 547 -18.37 -26.37 25.86
CA LEU A 547 -17.15 -27.15 26.02
C LEU A 547 -17.36 -28.65 25.78
N LEU A 548 -18.36 -29.26 26.41
CA LEU A 548 -18.62 -30.70 26.27
C LEU A 548 -18.91 -31.11 24.82
N LEU A 549 -19.43 -30.19 24.00
CA LEU A 549 -19.67 -30.43 22.59
C LEU A 549 -18.40 -30.48 21.75
N LYS A 550 -17.30 -29.85 22.18
CA LYS A 550 -16.00 -29.91 21.49
C LYS A 550 -15.38 -31.31 21.59
N GLU A 551 -14.65 -31.70 20.56
CA GLU A 551 -13.92 -32.98 20.55
C GLU A 551 -12.66 -32.90 21.41
N SER A 552 -12.00 -31.74 21.40
CA SER A 552 -10.79 -31.46 22.18
C SER A 552 -10.96 -31.61 23.69
N THR A 553 -12.19 -31.46 24.21
CA THR A 553 -12.51 -31.67 25.63
C THR A 553 -12.20 -33.08 26.12
N ALA A 554 -12.38 -34.11 25.28
CA ALA A 554 -12.08 -35.50 25.64
C ALA A 554 -10.58 -35.76 25.86
N LEU A 555 -9.70 -34.87 25.41
CA LEU A 555 -8.25 -34.99 25.60
C LEU A 555 -7.83 -34.70 27.04
N TRP A 556 -8.63 -33.93 27.79
CA TRP A 556 -8.27 -33.51 29.14
C TRP A 556 -9.34 -33.74 30.21
N LEU A 557 -10.63 -33.88 29.84
CA LEU A 557 -11.73 -34.22 30.74
C LEU A 557 -12.03 -35.72 30.72
N GLU A 558 -12.12 -36.36 31.88
CA GLU A 558 -12.43 -37.79 31.96
C GLU A 558 -13.87 -38.09 31.53
N GLN A 559 -14.07 -39.21 30.84
CA GLN A 559 -15.39 -39.62 30.33
C GLN A 559 -16.44 -39.75 31.45
N SER A 560 -16.06 -40.26 32.63
CA SER A 560 -16.96 -40.39 33.77
C SER A 560 -17.41 -39.04 34.32
N GLU A 561 -16.54 -38.04 34.31
CA GLU A 561 -16.87 -36.69 34.75
C GLU A 561 -17.73 -35.97 33.71
N ALA A 562 -17.40 -36.12 32.41
CA ALA A 562 -18.21 -35.59 31.32
C ALA A 562 -19.62 -36.18 31.32
N TYR A 563 -19.79 -37.45 31.71
CA TYR A 563 -21.09 -38.08 31.91
C TYR A 563 -21.90 -37.39 33.00
N GLU A 564 -21.34 -37.22 34.20
CA GLU A 564 -22.03 -36.58 35.32
C GLU A 564 -22.38 -35.11 35.02
N LEU A 565 -21.44 -34.35 34.44
CA LEU A 565 -21.69 -32.97 34.01
C LEU A 565 -22.80 -32.90 32.96
N SER A 566 -22.75 -33.76 31.94
CA SER A 566 -23.78 -33.81 30.91
C SER A 566 -25.15 -34.11 31.51
N LYS A 567 -25.24 -35.05 32.45
CA LYS A 567 -26.50 -35.42 33.13
C LYS A 567 -27.12 -34.25 33.88
N LEU A 568 -26.29 -33.44 34.55
CA LEU A 568 -26.73 -32.22 35.23
C LEU A 568 -27.17 -31.12 34.25
N LEU A 569 -26.54 -31.03 33.08
CA LEU A 569 -26.80 -29.96 32.10
C LEU A 569 -28.01 -30.22 31.19
N LEU A 570 -28.30 -31.49 30.87
CA LEU A 570 -29.39 -31.87 29.94
C LEU A 570 -30.75 -31.18 30.20
N PRO A 571 -31.22 -30.96 31.45
CA PRO A 571 -32.46 -30.25 31.73
C PRO A 571 -32.47 -28.78 31.27
N PHE A 572 -31.30 -28.14 31.23
CA PHE A 572 -31.13 -26.72 30.91
C PHE A 572 -30.98 -26.44 29.42
N ILE A 573 -30.70 -27.47 28.60
CA ILE A 573 -30.44 -27.32 27.16
C ILE A 573 -31.77 -27.34 26.39
N SER A 574 -32.21 -26.20 25.84
CA SER A 574 -33.43 -26.11 25.03
C SER A 574 -33.25 -26.63 23.59
N ASP A 575 -32.03 -26.53 23.05
CA ASP A 575 -31.70 -26.94 21.70
C ASP A 575 -31.68 -28.47 21.55
N SER A 576 -32.54 -28.99 20.68
CA SER A 576 -32.68 -30.44 20.50
C SER A 576 -31.45 -31.11 19.90
N TYR A 577 -30.68 -30.41 19.07
CA TYR A 577 -29.49 -30.96 18.42
C TYR A 577 -28.33 -31.10 19.42
N ARG A 578 -28.11 -30.08 20.25
CA ARG A 578 -27.11 -30.08 21.31
C ARG A 578 -27.41 -31.17 22.34
N ARG A 579 -28.68 -31.28 22.73
CA ARG A 579 -29.14 -32.32 23.64
C ARG A 579 -28.86 -33.72 23.08
N GLU A 580 -29.24 -33.98 21.83
CA GLU A 580 -28.99 -35.26 21.14
C GLU A 580 -27.50 -35.57 21.06
N THR A 581 -26.67 -34.56 20.76
CA THR A 581 -25.21 -34.72 20.67
C THR A 581 -24.60 -35.13 22.00
N LEU A 582 -25.00 -34.53 23.12
CA LEU A 582 -24.52 -34.95 24.45
C LEU A 582 -25.00 -36.36 24.82
N TYR A 583 -26.23 -36.73 24.45
CA TYR A 583 -26.72 -38.10 24.61
C TYR A 583 -25.85 -39.11 23.86
N GLN A 584 -25.43 -38.78 22.63
CA GLN A 584 -24.58 -39.68 21.86
C GLN A 584 -23.14 -39.75 22.37
N LYS A 585 -22.58 -38.63 22.83
CA LYS A 585 -21.18 -38.56 23.29
C LYS A 585 -20.95 -39.18 24.66
N TYR A 586 -21.83 -38.93 25.62
CA TYR A 586 -21.53 -39.22 27.03
C TYR A 586 -22.53 -40.14 27.71
N MET A 587 -23.79 -40.21 27.26
CA MET A 587 -24.83 -40.96 27.97
C MET A 587 -24.76 -42.47 27.71
N THR A 588 -25.27 -43.25 28.66
CA THR A 588 -25.34 -44.71 28.53
C THR A 588 -26.34 -45.12 27.45
N GLU A 589 -26.25 -46.38 26.99
CA GLU A 589 -27.21 -46.93 26.03
C GLU A 589 -28.65 -46.92 26.57
N GLU A 590 -28.82 -47.18 27.87
CA GLU A 590 -30.12 -47.12 28.55
C GLU A 590 -30.70 -45.71 28.58
N ASP A 591 -29.87 -44.70 28.86
CA ASP A 591 -30.26 -43.29 28.83
C ASP A 591 -30.73 -42.85 27.44
N ARG A 592 -29.99 -43.25 26.40
CA ARG A 592 -30.36 -42.98 25.00
C ARG A 592 -31.68 -43.62 24.62
N LYS A 593 -31.91 -44.88 25.02
CA LYS A 593 -33.17 -45.59 24.76
C LYS A 593 -34.36 -44.90 25.42
N ARG A 594 -34.26 -44.55 26.71
CA ARG A 594 -35.32 -43.82 27.45
C ARG A 594 -35.64 -42.48 26.81
N TYR A 595 -34.63 -41.76 26.32
CA TYR A 595 -34.81 -40.49 25.64
C TYR A 595 -35.58 -40.63 24.32
N GLN A 596 -35.23 -41.64 23.51
CA GLN A 596 -35.90 -41.92 22.23
C GLN A 596 -37.37 -42.33 22.43
N GLU A 597 -37.65 -43.21 23.40
CA GLU A 597 -39.02 -43.62 23.74
C GLU A 597 -39.89 -42.42 24.14
N ARG A 598 -39.36 -41.51 24.98
CA ARG A 598 -40.06 -40.29 25.39
C ARG A 598 -40.33 -39.34 24.21
N LYS A 599 -39.39 -39.22 23.28
CA LYS A 599 -39.50 -38.38 22.07
C LYS A 599 -40.58 -38.90 21.14
N GLU A 600 -40.63 -40.21 20.90
CA GLU A 600 -41.67 -40.86 20.10
C GLU A 600 -43.05 -40.72 20.73
N TRP A 601 -43.13 -40.91 22.05
CA TRP A 601 -44.37 -40.71 22.81
C TRP A 601 -44.92 -39.28 22.67
N LEU A 602 -44.07 -38.26 22.83
CA LEU A 602 -44.46 -36.84 22.67
C LEU A 602 -44.93 -36.52 21.24
N LYS A 603 -44.26 -37.09 20.22
CA LYS A 603 -44.65 -36.92 18.80
C LYS A 603 -46.03 -37.50 18.55
N GLU A 604 -46.33 -38.67 19.13
CA GLU A 604 -47.62 -39.33 18.99
C GLU A 604 -48.74 -38.57 19.71
N GLN A 605 -48.48 -38.02 20.91
CA GLN A 605 -49.44 -37.16 21.60
C GLN A 605 -49.77 -35.90 20.79
N LYS A 606 -48.76 -35.24 20.21
CA LYS A 606 -48.96 -34.05 19.38
C LYS A 606 -49.83 -34.36 18.15
N LYS A 607 -49.56 -35.47 17.45
CA LYS A 607 -50.40 -35.92 16.31
C LYS A 607 -51.85 -36.13 16.72
N ARG A 608 -52.11 -36.76 17.87
CA ARG A 608 -53.47 -37.00 18.38
C ARG A 608 -54.21 -35.69 18.67
N ILE A 609 -53.54 -34.73 19.31
CA ILE A 609 -54.12 -33.42 19.61
C ILE A 609 -54.42 -32.65 18.33
N ASP A 610 -53.49 -32.62 17.38
CA ASP A 610 -53.65 -31.91 16.11
C ASP A 610 -54.79 -32.53 15.28
N HIS A 611 -54.87 -33.86 15.21
CA HIS A 611 -55.97 -34.56 14.55
C HIS A 611 -57.32 -34.22 15.18
N TRP A 612 -57.42 -34.27 16.52
CA TRP A 612 -58.64 -33.90 17.24
C TRP A 612 -59.08 -32.46 16.99
N LYS A 613 -58.13 -31.50 16.97
CA LYS A 613 -58.42 -30.09 16.65
C LYS A 613 -58.97 -29.92 15.24
N THR A 614 -58.39 -30.60 14.25
CA THR A 614 -58.85 -30.55 12.86
C THR A 614 -60.25 -31.13 12.72
N GLU A 615 -60.54 -32.30 13.31
CA GLU A 615 -61.89 -32.87 13.28
C GLU A 615 -62.95 -31.95 13.90
N LYS A 616 -62.61 -31.30 15.03
CA LYS A 616 -63.50 -30.34 15.70
C LYS A 616 -63.80 -29.14 14.79
N ASN A 617 -62.78 -28.59 14.12
CA ASN A 617 -62.93 -27.46 13.21
C ASN A 617 -63.82 -27.80 12.00
N ILE A 618 -63.61 -28.98 11.38
CA ILE A 618 -64.43 -29.46 10.26
C ILE A 618 -65.92 -29.52 10.65
N LYS A 619 -66.24 -30.08 11.83
CA LYS A 619 -67.62 -30.14 12.35
C LYS A 619 -68.20 -28.75 12.61
N GLN A 620 -67.41 -27.82 13.14
CA GLN A 620 -67.83 -26.44 13.37
C GLN A 620 -68.12 -25.70 12.06
N GLN A 621 -67.26 -25.83 11.05
CA GLN A 621 -67.46 -25.25 9.72
C GLN A 621 -68.77 -25.71 9.09
N PHE A 622 -69.06 -27.02 9.15
CA PHE A 622 -70.31 -27.55 8.63
C PHE A 622 -71.54 -26.96 9.35
N ASN A 623 -71.50 -26.92 10.68
CA ASN A 623 -72.59 -26.34 11.47
C ASN A 623 -72.80 -24.85 11.15
N GLN A 624 -71.73 -24.12 10.86
CA GLN A 624 -71.82 -22.70 10.46
C GLN A 624 -72.52 -22.56 9.09
N ILE A 625 -72.11 -23.36 8.11
CA ILE A 625 -72.74 -23.38 6.78
C ILE A 625 -74.24 -23.65 6.89
N LEU A 626 -74.63 -24.59 7.77
CA LEU A 626 -76.03 -24.90 8.02
C LEU A 626 -76.77 -23.75 8.71
N ARG A 627 -76.15 -23.03 9.64
CA ARG A 627 -76.80 -21.85 10.28
C ARG A 627 -77.09 -20.75 9.27
N GLU A 628 -76.21 -20.55 8.30
CA GLU A 628 -76.32 -19.46 7.33
C GLU A 628 -77.26 -19.78 6.16
N ASN A 629 -77.31 -21.05 5.72
CA ASN A 629 -77.95 -21.40 4.45
C ASN A 629 -79.14 -22.36 4.58
N ARG A 630 -79.53 -22.79 5.79
CA ARG A 630 -80.66 -23.70 5.96
C ARG A 630 -82.00 -23.04 5.63
N LYS A 631 -82.84 -23.73 4.87
CA LYS A 631 -84.12 -23.29 4.31
C LYS A 631 -84.01 -22.12 3.32
N THR A 632 -82.81 -21.86 2.78
CA THR A 632 -82.62 -20.89 1.68
C THR A 632 -82.46 -21.64 0.36
N ASP A 633 -82.47 -20.90 -0.76
CA ASP A 633 -82.20 -21.42 -2.11
C ASP A 633 -80.71 -21.71 -2.38
N LYS A 634 -79.88 -21.82 -1.32
CA LYS A 634 -78.44 -22.10 -1.37
C LYS A 634 -77.99 -23.22 -0.41
N GLU A 635 -78.93 -23.89 0.25
CA GLU A 635 -78.64 -24.92 1.26
C GLU A 635 -77.80 -26.06 0.67
N ILE A 636 -78.29 -26.68 -0.40
CA ILE A 636 -77.66 -27.82 -1.07
C ILE A 636 -76.40 -27.38 -1.81
N GLN A 637 -76.39 -26.18 -2.43
CA GLN A 637 -75.17 -25.62 -3.02
C GLN A 637 -74.03 -25.54 -1.98
N SER A 638 -74.30 -25.00 -0.79
CA SER A 638 -73.26 -24.78 0.23
C SER A 638 -72.74 -26.10 0.82
N ILE A 639 -73.63 -27.09 0.97
CA ILE A 639 -73.26 -28.45 1.39
C ILE A 639 -72.42 -29.14 0.31
N TYR A 640 -72.78 -28.97 -0.97
CA TYR A 640 -72.00 -29.47 -2.08
C TYR A 640 -70.59 -28.88 -2.10
N GLU A 641 -70.45 -27.57 -1.90
CA GLU A 641 -69.15 -26.90 -1.85
C GLU A 641 -68.30 -27.38 -0.66
N PHE A 642 -68.91 -27.52 0.53
CA PHE A 642 -68.25 -28.09 1.71
C PHE A 642 -67.72 -29.50 1.44
N TYR A 643 -68.55 -30.37 0.87
CA TYR A 643 -68.16 -31.74 0.55
C TYR A 643 -67.09 -31.79 -0.56
N LYS A 644 -67.27 -31.00 -1.63
CA LYS A 644 -66.35 -30.93 -2.77
C LYS A 644 -64.95 -30.49 -2.32
N ASN A 645 -64.86 -29.53 -1.41
CA ASN A 645 -63.58 -29.08 -0.88
C ASN A 645 -62.98 -30.12 0.10
N GLY A 646 -63.82 -30.79 0.88
CA GLY A 646 -63.38 -31.77 1.89
C GLY A 646 -63.06 -33.17 1.36
N ARG A 647 -63.63 -33.60 0.23
CA ARG A 647 -63.50 -34.99 -0.27
C ARG A 647 -62.07 -35.38 -0.67
N TYR A 648 -61.20 -34.40 -0.90
CA TYR A 648 -59.77 -34.62 -1.18
C TYR A 648 -58.87 -34.45 0.05
N SER A 649 -59.45 -34.24 1.25
CA SER A 649 -58.69 -34.06 2.48
C SER A 649 -58.03 -35.38 2.94
N TYR A 650 -56.69 -35.41 2.94
CA TYR A 650 -55.91 -36.55 3.41
C TYR A 650 -56.16 -36.80 4.90
N GLY A 651 -56.58 -38.02 5.25
CA GLY A 651 -56.91 -38.42 6.62
C GLY A 651 -58.30 -38.00 7.14
N HIS A 652 -59.05 -37.14 6.43
CA HIS A 652 -60.35 -36.64 6.91
C HIS A 652 -61.52 -36.82 5.93
N LYS A 653 -61.29 -37.37 4.71
CA LYS A 653 -62.35 -37.69 3.73
C LYS A 653 -63.54 -38.44 4.35
N LYS A 654 -63.27 -39.48 5.16
CA LYS A 654 -64.32 -40.27 5.84
C LYS A 654 -65.19 -39.41 6.77
N LEU A 655 -64.60 -38.42 7.44
CA LEU A 655 -65.34 -37.52 8.32
C LEU A 655 -66.27 -36.60 7.51
N TYR A 656 -65.77 -35.99 6.42
CA TYR A 656 -66.60 -35.18 5.52
C TYR A 656 -67.76 -36.00 4.93
N CYS A 657 -67.48 -37.22 4.46
CA CYS A 657 -68.50 -38.16 4.00
C CYS A 657 -69.56 -38.41 5.06
N LYS A 658 -69.15 -38.78 6.27
CA LYS A 658 -70.09 -39.08 7.37
C LYS A 658 -70.95 -37.88 7.74
N ILE A 659 -70.36 -36.68 7.82
CA ILE A 659 -71.08 -35.45 8.18
C ILE A 659 -72.16 -35.15 7.14
N VAL A 660 -71.79 -35.12 5.86
CA VAL A 660 -72.70 -34.75 4.78
C VAL A 660 -73.74 -35.85 4.53
N SER A 661 -73.34 -37.12 4.62
CA SER A 661 -74.26 -38.24 4.42
C SER A 661 -75.33 -38.32 5.49
N SER A 662 -74.94 -38.13 6.76
CA SER A 662 -75.88 -38.11 7.88
C SER A 662 -76.84 -36.94 7.72
N TYR A 663 -76.32 -35.74 7.40
CA TYR A 663 -77.16 -34.57 7.19
C TYR A 663 -78.18 -34.75 6.06
N LEU A 664 -77.79 -35.26 4.90
CA LEU A 664 -78.71 -35.47 3.79
C LEU A 664 -79.79 -36.50 4.12
N LYS A 665 -79.43 -37.61 4.78
CA LYS A 665 -80.40 -38.61 5.26
C LYS A 665 -81.43 -37.99 6.21
N ASP A 666 -80.96 -37.20 7.18
CA ASP A 666 -81.84 -36.56 8.15
C ASP A 666 -82.72 -35.46 7.51
N ASN A 667 -82.15 -34.67 6.60
CA ASN A 667 -82.82 -33.52 5.99
C ASN A 667 -83.89 -33.92 4.96
N PHE A 668 -83.80 -35.12 4.41
CA PHE A 668 -84.79 -35.72 3.50
C PHE A 668 -85.57 -36.86 4.16
N ALA A 669 -85.52 -36.99 5.49
CA ALA A 669 -86.32 -37.96 6.22
C ALA A 669 -87.79 -37.53 6.28
N GLY A 670 -88.70 -38.36 5.74
CA GLY A 670 -90.14 -38.12 5.73
C GLY A 670 -90.82 -38.55 4.44
N THR A 671 -92.16 -38.53 4.40
CA THR A 671 -92.97 -38.94 3.23
C THR A 671 -93.33 -37.78 2.30
N ALA A 672 -93.15 -36.53 2.74
CA ALA A 672 -93.41 -35.35 1.92
C ALA A 672 -92.22 -35.06 0.99
N LYS A 673 -92.49 -34.80 -0.29
CA LYS A 673 -91.47 -34.32 -1.23
C LYS A 673 -91.03 -32.91 -0.84
N LYS A 674 -89.71 -32.66 -0.93
CA LYS A 674 -89.11 -31.36 -0.60
C LYS A 674 -89.04 -30.50 -1.85
N LEU A 675 -89.87 -29.46 -1.87
CA LEU A 675 -89.88 -28.46 -2.94
C LEU A 675 -88.57 -27.65 -2.94
N MET A 676 -87.90 -27.54 -4.09
CA MET A 676 -86.65 -26.80 -4.23
C MET A 676 -86.49 -26.14 -5.60
N ALA A 677 -85.71 -25.06 -5.65
CA ALA A 677 -85.41 -24.40 -6.91
C ALA A 677 -84.60 -25.31 -7.86
N LYS A 678 -84.80 -25.17 -9.17
CA LYS A 678 -84.07 -25.93 -10.21
C LYS A 678 -82.55 -25.94 -10.02
N LYS A 679 -81.97 -24.83 -9.53
CA LYS A 679 -80.53 -24.71 -9.28
C LYS A 679 -80.06 -25.59 -8.11
N GLU A 680 -80.85 -25.69 -7.05
CA GLU A 680 -80.55 -26.53 -5.88
C GLU A 680 -80.68 -28.02 -6.21
N ALA A 681 -81.67 -28.40 -7.02
CA ALA A 681 -81.79 -29.77 -7.53
C ALA A 681 -80.57 -30.19 -8.37
N LEU A 682 -80.01 -29.28 -9.18
CA LEU A 682 -78.77 -29.55 -9.91
C LEU A 682 -77.57 -29.78 -8.97
N TYR A 683 -77.47 -29.05 -7.87
CA TYR A 683 -76.42 -29.28 -6.88
C TYR A 683 -76.65 -30.57 -6.09
N LEU A 684 -77.90 -30.96 -5.82
CA LEU A 684 -78.22 -32.25 -5.21
C LEU A 684 -77.74 -33.41 -6.09
N LEU A 685 -77.97 -33.34 -7.39
CA LEU A 685 -77.50 -34.36 -8.35
C LEU A 685 -75.97 -34.42 -8.41
N LYS A 686 -75.29 -33.27 -8.45
CA LYS A 686 -73.81 -33.23 -8.42
C LYS A 686 -73.24 -33.77 -7.11
N LEU A 687 -73.90 -33.47 -5.99
CA LEU A 687 -73.51 -33.97 -4.68
C LEU A 687 -73.71 -35.48 -4.59
N ALA A 688 -74.87 -35.99 -5.01
CA ALA A 688 -75.16 -37.41 -5.06
C ALA A 688 -74.17 -38.16 -5.95
N GLN A 689 -73.85 -37.64 -7.14
CA GLN A 689 -72.82 -38.21 -8.02
C GLN A 689 -71.47 -38.31 -7.32
N ASN A 690 -71.02 -37.22 -6.68
CA ASN A 690 -69.74 -37.21 -5.98
C ASN A 690 -69.73 -38.19 -4.79
N MET A 691 -70.82 -38.27 -4.04
CA MET A 691 -70.94 -39.15 -2.89
C MET A 691 -71.04 -40.63 -3.29
N TYR A 692 -71.64 -40.94 -4.44
CA TYR A 692 -71.64 -42.28 -5.02
C TYR A 692 -70.24 -42.71 -5.45
N GLN A 693 -69.55 -41.84 -6.20
CA GLN A 693 -68.18 -42.09 -6.66
C GLN A 693 -67.20 -42.29 -5.51
N ASP A 694 -67.43 -41.59 -4.39
CA ASP A 694 -66.62 -41.72 -3.19
C ASP A 694 -67.06 -42.85 -2.25
N GLU A 695 -68.06 -43.66 -2.64
CA GLU A 695 -68.66 -44.73 -1.84
C GLU A 695 -69.22 -44.26 -0.49
N CYS A 696 -69.61 -42.98 -0.41
CA CYS A 696 -70.15 -42.36 0.80
C CYS A 696 -71.68 -42.49 0.91
N MET A 697 -72.36 -42.83 -0.19
CA MET A 697 -73.74 -43.28 -0.23
C MET A 697 -73.94 -44.34 -1.32
N GLY A 698 -74.82 -45.31 -1.06
CA GLY A 698 -75.22 -46.32 -2.04
C GLY A 698 -76.24 -45.80 -3.05
N LEU A 699 -76.38 -46.50 -4.19
CA LEU A 699 -77.38 -46.17 -5.20
C LEU A 699 -78.82 -46.12 -4.64
N PRO A 700 -79.27 -47.05 -3.76
CA PRO A 700 -80.60 -46.96 -3.16
C PRO A 700 -80.84 -45.68 -2.36
N GLU A 701 -79.83 -45.24 -1.59
CA GLU A 701 -79.90 -44.03 -0.77
C GLU A 701 -79.98 -42.77 -1.65
N ILE A 702 -79.25 -42.77 -2.77
CA ILE A 702 -79.30 -41.67 -3.74
C ILE A 702 -80.63 -41.62 -4.48
N THR A 703 -81.16 -42.77 -4.89
CA THR A 703 -82.49 -42.86 -5.53
C THR A 703 -83.55 -42.32 -4.58
N GLU A 704 -83.51 -42.68 -3.30
CA GLU A 704 -84.43 -42.17 -2.28
C GLU A 704 -84.33 -40.65 -2.12
N LEU A 705 -83.11 -40.08 -2.12
CA LEU A 705 -82.92 -38.62 -2.08
C LEU A 705 -83.52 -37.91 -3.29
N ILE A 706 -83.36 -38.49 -4.50
CA ILE A 706 -83.86 -37.90 -5.74
C ILE A 706 -85.38 -38.00 -5.83
N GLU A 707 -85.98 -39.15 -5.48
CA GLU A 707 -87.44 -39.33 -5.47
C GLU A 707 -88.15 -38.36 -4.51
N ARG A 708 -87.46 -37.98 -3.44
CA ARG A 708 -87.95 -37.03 -2.44
C ARG A 708 -87.70 -35.57 -2.81
N ALA A 709 -86.99 -35.27 -3.88
CA ALA A 709 -86.80 -33.90 -4.36
C ALA A 709 -87.91 -33.54 -5.38
N GLU A 710 -88.56 -32.40 -5.18
CA GLU A 710 -89.54 -31.86 -6.12
C GLU A 710 -89.08 -30.47 -6.57
N VAL A 711 -89.04 -30.24 -7.89
CA VAL A 711 -88.57 -28.97 -8.44
C VAL A 711 -89.73 -27.99 -8.54
N ALA A 712 -89.61 -26.84 -7.88
CA ALA A 712 -90.55 -25.73 -7.90
C ALA A 712 -90.66 -25.07 -9.28
#